data_AF-A0A1H6KE68-F1
#
_entry.id   AF-A0A1H6KE68-F1
#
_cell.length_a   1.000
_cell.length_b   1.000
_cell.length_c   1.000
_cell.angle_alpha   90.00
_cell.angle_beta   90.00
_cell.angle_gamma   90.00
#
_symmetry.space_group_name_H-M   'P 1'
#
loop_
_entity.id
_entity.type
_entity.pdbx_description
1 polymer ?
#
loop_
_entity_poly.entity_id
_entity_poly.type
_entity_poly.pdbx_seq_one_letter_code
_entity_poly.pdbx_strand_id
1 'polypeptide(L)'
;MNTASLLAISSLLAISLASLHAQEAAGAPAASMRIREADPVVGLIGLALQEMQKNGGKPQAALYQAASKALAAQPQNSKSALFGDALCMTDAAVLLAPVAGSMDKPEQAGAKLADILGLPRDKTGNISSLNDLLPFANDIQNAVRFQKLKLAASNYDYDAMERSIDYLSRKYSKTYARGKEHLSTLARYRKEIPDPASFIRSAKAKDMDKLNGLVTFRLQALVHDNPEMSEGNIMAVRRYALSGDRTNRTQDRPANWQGITSMPGNGKNYRSEIIRLHTKNSGTDSLPNQLDILHARNTWCGYTDLDFGGGKILFTSWTDPDKKRRAWDLFELDLATGNTQNVTSFMPEDTDSSDACYLPDGRIIFMNTSGYQGVPCVTGSDWVGNAHILDRKDNNARRITFDQDNNWCPTMLPDGRVLFLRWEYTESAHYFSRILMSMNPDGTDQKEYYGSNSYWPNSLFDAQAIPGKPGMFAGIVSGHHGEKRVGELVIFDINKGRTETDGAVQKIPGYGKEVPNIIKDQLVNGLSTPMFAEPSPLSDAYFLASCNLRPGEPSMNIVLCDKFDNIVPLTASSYCIYAEPRLLQPTKKPAVIPDKVKLDTDKATVYISDIYQGRAIKGVPEGKAKTLRVFMSEYSPRNTGGHYVMGMESNWDVKVLYGTTPINKDGSAVFEVPANLPLTLQVLDDEGKELVQMRSWFSAMPGEKLSCIGCHESQNEAPPARLTEASRQAPRQIDQWYGPARTFGFMTEVQPVLDRNCISCHNGQTTYPAPRTGTIPNFADTSKIGTGSEIGTFSKSYWALHPYVRRNGPEGDWRNMTAAEFTADTSELIQLLSKGHQGVKLGKEDMDRLVTWIDLNVPYRSAWEGERPHNAEFMKKRYDYMKLFTTTKRDYVTLTDTDYKPGTPIASTAAPNTPRLAPVTDKPAQLAGEPEQMKLDLGNGVAMNLRRIPAGTFTMGSTRYETPQELPRTKCTISKPYWMGETEITLDQYRQFDPSYKNGVYDMHNKDQVKPGYDMDTDGRNPVIRISHEKAMEFCRWLSKKTGKKVSLPTEAQWEYAARGNTAGQDFYFGSIVDDFSPYANLGDVSLKKLAVRGVDPQPINNPDRFFDFVPRSEKYNDNHIMLAPAGSFKPNAYGLYDMIGNVAEWTRSEYKPYPYKDDDGRNAPGNADTVRTVRGGSWRDRPERATSSWRWGYPAWRSVYNVGFRVVIED
;
A
#
# COMPACT_ATOMS: atom_id res chain seq x y z
N MET A 1 41.52 -52.86 -7.61
CA MET A 1 42.80 -52.63 -8.31
C MET A 1 43.64 -51.65 -7.50
N ASN A 2 44.96 -51.86 -7.53
CA ASN A 2 45.94 -51.47 -6.50
C ASN A 2 46.13 -49.95 -6.30
N THR A 3 46.46 -49.57 -5.07
CA THR A 3 46.79 -48.22 -4.56
C THR A 3 48.02 -47.54 -5.20
N ALA A 4 48.67 -48.18 -6.17
CA ALA A 4 49.83 -47.64 -6.87
C ALA A 4 49.48 -46.77 -8.10
N SER A 5 48.25 -46.83 -8.63
CA SER A 5 47.84 -46.04 -9.81
C SER A 5 47.23 -44.66 -9.46
N LEU A 6 46.86 -44.42 -8.20
CA LEU A 6 46.32 -43.14 -7.72
C LEU A 6 47.41 -42.10 -7.39
N LEU A 7 48.62 -42.53 -7.07
CA LEU A 7 49.78 -41.64 -6.81
C LEU A 7 50.45 -41.13 -8.09
N ALA A 8 50.22 -41.78 -9.23
CA ALA A 8 50.77 -41.33 -10.52
C ALA A 8 50.02 -40.11 -11.09
N ILE A 9 48.72 -39.97 -10.81
CA ILE A 9 47.90 -38.85 -11.32
C ILE A 9 48.02 -37.62 -10.41
N SER A 10 48.19 -37.78 -9.09
CA SER A 10 48.42 -36.64 -8.18
C SER A 10 49.80 -35.99 -8.38
N SER A 11 50.80 -36.77 -8.81
CA SER A 11 52.18 -36.29 -9.03
C SER A 11 52.33 -35.53 -10.36
N LEU A 12 51.52 -35.84 -11.39
CA LEU A 12 51.56 -35.14 -12.69
C LEU A 12 50.88 -33.77 -12.66
N LEU A 13 49.88 -33.55 -11.79
CA LEU A 13 49.24 -32.24 -11.60
C LEU A 13 50.03 -31.31 -10.67
N ALA A 14 50.78 -31.85 -9.70
CA ALA A 14 51.60 -31.04 -8.79
C ALA A 14 52.86 -30.46 -9.46
N ILE A 15 53.43 -31.14 -10.46
CA ILE A 15 54.64 -30.68 -11.16
C ILE A 15 54.35 -29.56 -12.19
N SER A 16 53.10 -29.43 -12.64
CA SER A 16 52.66 -28.36 -13.57
C SER A 16 52.48 -26.99 -12.89
N LEU A 17 52.12 -26.95 -11.60
CA LEU A 17 51.87 -25.70 -10.87
C LEU A 17 53.11 -25.11 -10.18
N ALA A 18 54.08 -25.95 -9.81
CA ALA A 18 55.32 -25.51 -9.17
C ALA A 18 56.36 -24.93 -10.16
N SER A 19 56.26 -25.24 -11.45
CA SER A 19 57.17 -24.75 -12.49
C SER A 19 56.81 -23.38 -13.07
N LEU A 20 55.61 -22.85 -12.78
CA LEU A 20 55.20 -21.49 -13.19
C LEU A 20 55.76 -20.37 -12.29
N HIS A 21 56.27 -20.66 -11.10
CA HIS A 21 56.81 -19.64 -10.18
C HIS A 21 58.34 -19.45 -10.29
N ALA A 22 59.04 -20.23 -11.12
CA ALA A 22 60.51 -20.20 -11.19
C ALA A 22 61.10 -19.73 -12.54
N GLN A 23 60.27 -19.42 -13.55
CA GLN A 23 60.73 -19.05 -14.90
C GLN A 23 60.53 -17.57 -15.30
N GLU A 24 60.30 -16.66 -14.35
CA GLU A 24 60.33 -15.20 -14.61
C GLU A 24 61.74 -14.59 -14.61
N ALA A 25 62.81 -15.38 -14.40
CA ALA A 25 64.17 -14.84 -14.19
C ALA A 25 65.17 -14.98 -15.35
N ALA A 26 64.82 -15.56 -16.51
CA ALA A 26 65.79 -15.68 -17.62
C ALA A 26 65.10 -15.59 -18.99
N GLY A 27 65.36 -14.51 -19.73
CA GLY A 27 64.82 -14.29 -21.07
C GLY A 27 65.33 -15.28 -22.10
N ALA A 28 64.42 -16.09 -22.66
CA ALA A 28 64.57 -16.87 -23.90
C ALA A 28 63.15 -17.21 -24.45
N PRO A 29 62.98 -17.41 -25.78
CA PRO A 29 61.65 -17.33 -26.42
C PRO A 29 60.79 -18.57 -26.13
N ALA A 30 59.52 -18.33 -25.80
CA ALA A 30 58.54 -19.35 -25.45
C ALA A 30 58.15 -20.23 -26.66
N ALA A 31 58.52 -21.51 -26.60
CA ALA A 31 57.92 -22.56 -27.42
C ALA A 31 56.60 -22.99 -26.76
N SER A 32 55.50 -22.84 -27.49
CA SER A 32 54.14 -23.18 -27.05
C SER A 32 53.97 -24.68 -26.79
N MET A 33 53.75 -25.06 -25.52
CA MET A 33 53.18 -26.36 -25.17
C MET A 33 51.75 -26.14 -24.68
N ARG A 34 50.77 -26.42 -25.56
CA ARG A 34 49.33 -26.29 -25.29
C ARG A 34 48.89 -27.35 -24.28
N ILE A 35 48.41 -26.92 -23.11
CA ILE A 35 47.53 -27.74 -22.27
C ILE A 35 46.16 -27.76 -22.97
N ARG A 36 45.83 -28.88 -23.64
CA ARG A 36 44.47 -29.17 -24.09
C ARG A 36 43.68 -29.75 -22.92
N GLU A 37 42.65 -29.02 -22.51
CA GLU A 37 41.30 -29.47 -22.11
C GLU A 37 41.20 -30.70 -21.18
N ALA A 38 41.05 -30.46 -19.87
CA ALA A 38 40.45 -31.44 -18.97
C ALA A 38 38.91 -31.28 -19.02
N ASP A 39 38.16 -32.39 -19.14
CA ASP A 39 36.70 -32.39 -19.17
C ASP A 39 36.12 -31.64 -17.95
N PRO A 40 35.18 -30.68 -18.14
CA PRO A 40 34.66 -29.86 -17.06
C PRO A 40 33.92 -30.66 -15.98
N VAL A 41 33.22 -31.73 -16.34
CA VAL A 41 32.52 -32.60 -15.38
C VAL A 41 33.53 -33.39 -14.55
N VAL A 42 34.62 -33.87 -15.18
CA VAL A 42 35.73 -34.52 -14.47
C VAL A 42 36.38 -33.54 -13.50
N GLY A 43 36.62 -32.30 -13.91
CA GLY A 43 37.14 -31.23 -13.06
C GLY A 43 36.23 -30.93 -11.86
N LEU A 44 34.92 -30.84 -12.09
CA LEU A 44 33.93 -30.65 -11.02
C LEU A 44 33.96 -31.79 -9.99
N ILE A 45 33.95 -33.04 -10.45
CA ILE A 45 33.99 -34.22 -9.59
C ILE A 45 35.28 -34.25 -8.77
N GLY A 46 36.43 -33.97 -9.41
CA GLY A 46 37.72 -33.90 -8.75
C GLY A 46 37.76 -32.85 -7.63
N LEU A 47 37.29 -31.62 -7.92
CA LEU A 47 37.20 -30.55 -6.91
C LEU A 47 36.23 -30.91 -5.79
N ALA A 48 35.08 -31.52 -6.10
CA ALA A 48 34.11 -31.93 -5.09
C ALA A 48 34.66 -33.01 -4.15
N LEU A 49 35.41 -33.98 -4.68
CA LEU A 49 36.09 -34.99 -3.87
C LEU A 49 37.14 -34.37 -2.94
N GLN A 50 37.88 -33.36 -3.41
CA GLN A 50 38.81 -32.60 -2.57
C GLN A 50 38.08 -31.87 -1.43
N GLU A 51 36.94 -31.23 -1.72
CA GLU A 51 36.12 -30.58 -0.68
C GLU A 51 35.58 -31.57 0.35
N MET A 52 35.15 -32.76 -0.08
CA MET A 52 34.72 -33.82 0.83
C MET A 52 35.86 -34.30 1.73
N GLN A 53 37.06 -34.49 1.18
CA GLN A 53 38.25 -34.88 1.94
C GLN A 53 38.66 -33.81 2.96
N LYS A 54 38.57 -32.54 2.58
CA LYS A 54 39.01 -31.41 3.41
C LYS A 54 38.02 -31.09 4.54
N ASN A 55 36.72 -31.13 4.26
CA ASN A 55 35.69 -30.59 5.16
C ASN A 55 34.71 -31.63 5.71
N GLY A 56 34.83 -32.92 5.36
CA GLY A 56 33.97 -34.00 5.87
C GLY A 56 32.49 -33.90 5.43
N GLY A 57 32.21 -33.24 4.31
CA GLY A 57 30.86 -32.89 3.86
C GLY A 57 30.13 -33.95 3.01
N LYS A 58 28.79 -33.82 2.91
CA LYS A 58 27.97 -34.66 2.02
C LYS A 58 28.28 -34.38 0.53
N PRO A 59 28.22 -35.39 -0.36
CA PRO A 59 28.51 -35.26 -1.80
C PRO A 59 27.81 -34.08 -2.49
N GLN A 60 26.53 -33.85 -2.17
CA GLN A 60 25.74 -32.78 -2.77
C GLN A 60 26.26 -31.37 -2.44
N ALA A 61 26.66 -31.11 -1.20
CA ALA A 61 27.19 -29.81 -0.79
C ALA A 61 28.57 -29.56 -1.43
N ALA A 62 29.39 -30.61 -1.51
CA ALA A 62 30.70 -30.56 -2.12
C ALA A 62 30.65 -30.21 -3.62
N LEU A 63 29.66 -30.74 -4.36
CA LEU A 63 29.43 -30.35 -5.77
C LEU A 63 29.18 -28.85 -5.92
N TYR A 64 28.37 -28.25 -5.03
CA TYR A 64 28.11 -26.82 -5.10
C TYR A 64 29.29 -25.95 -4.70
N GLN A 65 30.05 -26.37 -3.70
CA GLN A 65 31.27 -25.68 -3.29
C GLN A 65 32.33 -25.74 -4.40
N ALA A 66 32.50 -26.91 -5.04
CA ALA A 66 33.38 -27.09 -6.17
C ALA A 66 32.99 -26.20 -7.36
N ALA A 67 31.70 -26.16 -7.72
CA ALA A 67 31.18 -25.27 -8.75
C ALA A 67 31.43 -23.79 -8.44
N SER A 68 31.16 -23.37 -7.20
CA SER A 68 31.38 -21.99 -6.75
C SER A 68 32.88 -21.60 -6.81
N LYS A 69 33.77 -22.50 -6.36
CA LYS A 69 35.23 -22.32 -6.43
C LYS A 69 35.75 -22.26 -7.85
N ALA A 70 35.26 -23.14 -8.72
CA ALA A 70 35.63 -23.14 -10.14
C ALA A 70 35.25 -21.82 -10.82
N LEU A 71 34.06 -21.29 -10.52
CA LEU A 71 33.63 -19.99 -11.03
C LEU A 71 34.44 -18.84 -10.42
N ALA A 72 34.74 -18.90 -9.12
CA ALA A 72 35.54 -17.89 -8.43
C ALA A 72 37.02 -17.83 -8.87
N ALA A 73 37.55 -18.94 -9.39
CA ALA A 73 38.91 -19.05 -9.89
C ALA A 73 39.11 -18.41 -11.28
N GLN A 74 38.04 -17.97 -11.95
CA GLN A 74 38.14 -17.25 -13.22
C GLN A 74 38.83 -15.88 -13.00
N PRO A 75 39.95 -15.59 -13.69
CA PRO A 75 40.63 -14.30 -13.53
C PRO A 75 39.77 -13.16 -14.08
N GLN A 76 39.94 -11.96 -13.50
CA GLN A 76 39.39 -10.73 -14.06
C GLN A 76 39.90 -10.57 -15.49
N ASN A 77 39.03 -10.14 -16.42
CA ASN A 77 39.28 -10.11 -17.87
C ASN A 77 39.38 -11.47 -18.59
N SER A 78 38.98 -12.58 -17.96
CA SER A 78 38.82 -13.84 -18.69
C SER A 78 37.67 -13.77 -19.69
N LYS A 79 37.94 -14.09 -20.95
CA LYS A 79 36.90 -14.32 -21.97
C LYS A 79 36.31 -15.69 -21.71
N SER A 80 35.14 -15.75 -21.07
CA SER A 80 34.45 -17.03 -20.84
C SER A 80 33.35 -17.22 -21.88
N ALA A 81 33.30 -18.42 -22.48
CA ALA A 81 32.18 -18.82 -23.32
C ALA A 81 30.92 -19.01 -22.43
N LEU A 82 29.69 -18.71 -22.87
CA LEU A 82 28.47 -19.09 -22.11
C LEU A 82 28.36 -20.63 -21.93
N PHE A 83 29.06 -21.37 -22.79
CA PHE A 83 29.30 -22.82 -22.72
C PHE A 83 30.70 -23.20 -22.22
N GLY A 84 31.44 -22.25 -21.65
CA GLY A 84 32.79 -22.49 -21.13
C GLY A 84 32.78 -23.44 -19.93
N ASP A 85 33.92 -24.09 -19.70
CA ASP A 85 34.08 -25.18 -18.75
C ASP A 85 33.51 -24.88 -17.35
N ALA A 86 33.75 -23.69 -16.81
CA ALA A 86 33.27 -23.31 -15.46
C ALA A 86 31.74 -23.15 -15.37
N LEU A 87 31.08 -22.62 -16.42
CA LEU A 87 29.62 -22.54 -16.44
C LEU A 87 29.01 -23.94 -16.62
N CYS A 88 29.65 -24.80 -17.41
CA CYS A 88 29.27 -26.21 -17.51
C CYS A 88 29.35 -26.91 -16.14
N MET A 89 30.39 -26.65 -15.34
CA MET A 89 30.51 -27.18 -13.98
C MET A 89 29.36 -26.75 -13.06
N THR A 90 28.93 -25.49 -13.12
CA THR A 90 27.85 -24.99 -12.25
C THR A 90 26.50 -25.65 -12.55
N ASP A 91 26.15 -25.79 -13.82
CA ASP A 91 24.89 -26.43 -14.21
C ASP A 91 24.97 -27.95 -14.06
N ALA A 92 26.15 -28.57 -14.24
CA ALA A 92 26.40 -29.97 -13.90
C ALA A 92 26.20 -30.24 -12.40
N ALA A 93 26.67 -29.34 -11.51
CA ALA A 93 26.44 -29.46 -10.08
C ALA A 93 24.94 -29.40 -9.72
N VAL A 94 24.17 -28.52 -10.38
CA VAL A 94 22.71 -28.46 -10.22
C VAL A 94 22.04 -29.74 -10.68
N LEU A 95 22.44 -30.25 -11.85
CA LEU A 95 21.91 -31.45 -12.47
C LEU A 95 22.20 -32.71 -11.64
N LEU A 96 23.41 -32.83 -11.09
CA LEU A 96 23.87 -34.01 -10.34
C LEU A 96 23.47 -34.00 -8.87
N ALA A 97 23.06 -32.85 -8.32
CA ALA A 97 22.72 -32.75 -6.90
C ALA A 97 21.63 -33.74 -6.41
N PRO A 98 20.56 -34.03 -7.16
CA PRO A 98 19.59 -35.07 -6.77
C PRO A 98 20.19 -36.49 -6.74
N VAL A 99 21.19 -36.78 -7.59
CA VAL A 99 21.93 -38.05 -7.60
C VAL A 99 22.84 -38.12 -6.37
N ALA A 100 23.65 -37.07 -6.16
CA ALA A 100 24.56 -36.95 -5.03
C ALA A 100 23.84 -36.99 -3.67
N GLY A 101 22.64 -36.43 -3.59
CA GLY A 101 21.79 -36.46 -2.39
C GLY A 101 21.11 -37.81 -2.11
N SER A 102 21.27 -38.82 -2.97
CA SER A 102 20.71 -40.17 -2.81
C SER A 102 21.74 -41.29 -2.87
N MET A 103 23.04 -40.95 -2.78
CA MET A 103 24.14 -41.92 -2.83
C MET A 103 24.17 -42.87 -1.62
N ASP A 104 23.44 -42.56 -0.54
CA ASP A 104 23.15 -43.48 0.57
C ASP A 104 22.27 -44.67 0.15
N LYS A 105 21.56 -44.54 -0.99
CA LYS A 105 20.74 -45.58 -1.62
C LYS A 105 21.19 -45.77 -3.07
N PRO A 106 22.26 -46.56 -3.32
CA PRO A 106 22.96 -46.56 -4.60
C PRO A 106 22.10 -46.87 -5.83
N GLU A 107 21.09 -47.74 -5.69
CA GLU A 107 20.12 -48.05 -6.75
C GLU A 107 19.25 -46.83 -7.10
N GLN A 108 18.81 -46.06 -6.10
CA GLN A 108 18.01 -44.85 -6.31
C GLN A 108 18.84 -43.74 -6.95
N ALA A 109 20.10 -43.58 -6.53
CA ALA A 109 21.02 -42.65 -7.19
C ALA A 109 21.27 -43.03 -8.66
N GLY A 110 21.48 -44.33 -8.92
CA GLY A 110 21.59 -44.88 -10.27
C GLY A 110 20.37 -44.60 -11.14
N ALA A 111 19.16 -44.87 -10.62
CA ALA A 111 17.91 -44.59 -11.32
C ALA A 111 17.73 -43.09 -11.64
N LYS A 112 18.07 -42.19 -10.71
CA LYS A 112 18.04 -40.74 -10.97
C LYS A 112 19.04 -40.31 -12.05
N LEU A 113 20.24 -40.89 -12.06
CA LEU A 113 21.23 -40.62 -13.09
C LEU A 113 20.74 -41.11 -14.46
N ALA A 114 20.12 -42.29 -14.52
CA ALA A 114 19.52 -42.84 -15.74
C ALA A 114 18.45 -41.89 -16.30
N ASP A 115 17.57 -41.39 -15.42
CA ASP A 115 16.51 -40.45 -15.80
C ASP A 115 17.09 -39.11 -16.31
N ILE A 116 18.15 -38.60 -15.67
CA ILE A 116 18.85 -37.37 -16.09
C ILE A 116 19.50 -37.51 -17.46
N LEU A 117 20.19 -38.64 -17.70
CA LEU A 117 20.94 -38.89 -18.93
C LEU A 117 20.05 -39.44 -20.06
N GLY A 118 18.82 -39.85 -19.76
CA GLY A 118 17.94 -40.52 -20.70
C GLY A 118 18.43 -41.92 -21.10
N LEU A 119 19.17 -42.58 -20.20
CA LEU A 119 19.73 -43.92 -20.41
C LEU A 119 18.85 -45.00 -19.76
N PRO A 120 18.88 -46.25 -20.27
CA PRO A 120 18.29 -47.39 -19.56
C PRO A 120 18.91 -47.57 -18.16
N ARG A 121 18.10 -47.94 -17.16
CA ARG A 121 18.55 -48.06 -15.75
C ARG A 121 19.68 -49.07 -15.54
N ASP A 122 19.72 -50.12 -16.36
CA ASP A 122 20.80 -51.12 -16.35
C ASP A 122 22.15 -50.55 -16.81
N LYS A 123 22.15 -49.43 -17.54
CA LYS A 123 23.37 -48.79 -18.06
C LYS A 123 24.07 -47.89 -17.05
N THR A 124 23.36 -47.37 -16.05
CA THR A 124 23.95 -46.51 -15.01
C THR A 124 24.41 -47.29 -13.79
N GLY A 125 23.83 -48.47 -13.53
CA GLY A 125 24.18 -49.30 -12.37
C GLY A 125 23.92 -48.60 -11.02
N ASN A 126 24.57 -49.09 -9.96
CA ASN A 126 24.51 -48.51 -8.62
C ASN A 126 25.52 -47.37 -8.46
N ILE A 127 25.08 -46.23 -7.94
CA ILE A 127 25.92 -45.03 -7.75
C ILE A 127 26.05 -44.75 -6.24
N SER A 128 27.21 -45.04 -5.67
CA SER A 128 27.51 -44.94 -4.24
C SER A 128 28.47 -43.81 -3.87
N SER A 129 29.18 -43.25 -4.85
CA SER A 129 30.15 -42.17 -4.67
C SER A 129 30.21 -41.23 -5.88
N LEU A 130 30.81 -40.05 -5.73
CA LEU A 130 31.05 -39.12 -6.85
C LEU A 130 31.99 -39.72 -7.92
N ASN A 131 32.88 -40.65 -7.54
CA ASN A 131 33.77 -41.32 -8.51
C ASN A 131 32.97 -42.19 -9.50
N ASP A 132 31.83 -42.73 -9.06
CA ASP A 132 30.97 -43.59 -9.90
C ASP A 132 30.32 -42.79 -11.04
N LEU A 133 30.41 -41.45 -11.01
CA LEU A 133 29.92 -40.55 -12.06
C LEU A 133 30.94 -40.31 -13.19
N LEU A 134 32.24 -40.57 -12.95
CA LEU A 134 33.31 -40.31 -13.91
C LEU A 134 33.12 -41.01 -15.27
N PRO A 135 32.64 -42.28 -15.35
CA PRO A 135 32.37 -42.93 -16.63
C PRO A 135 31.31 -42.22 -17.48
N PHE A 136 30.46 -41.41 -16.87
CA PHE A 136 29.35 -40.69 -17.51
C PHE A 136 29.66 -39.21 -17.78
N ALA A 137 30.92 -38.76 -17.64
CA ALA A 137 31.28 -37.34 -17.74
C ALA A 137 30.80 -36.68 -19.05
N ASN A 138 31.03 -37.33 -20.19
CA ASN A 138 30.56 -36.87 -21.50
C ASN A 138 29.02 -36.84 -21.60
N ASP A 139 28.34 -37.87 -21.06
CA ASP A 139 26.87 -37.93 -21.06
C ASP A 139 26.28 -36.81 -20.19
N ILE A 140 26.89 -36.55 -19.04
CA ILE A 140 26.52 -35.44 -18.14
C ILE A 140 26.73 -34.10 -18.84
N GLN A 141 27.85 -33.89 -19.53
CA GLN A 141 28.12 -32.66 -20.28
C GLN A 141 27.07 -32.45 -21.39
N ASN A 142 26.74 -33.50 -22.13
CA ASN A 142 25.67 -33.46 -23.13
C ASN A 142 24.30 -33.17 -22.51
N ALA A 143 23.99 -33.75 -21.35
CA ALA A 143 22.76 -33.48 -20.62
C ALA A 143 22.68 -32.02 -20.14
N VAL A 144 23.79 -31.43 -19.67
CA VAL A 144 23.88 -30.00 -19.33
C VAL A 144 23.61 -29.13 -20.55
N ARG A 145 24.26 -29.42 -21.69
CA ARG A 145 24.03 -28.68 -22.95
C ARG A 145 22.57 -28.75 -23.38
N PHE A 146 21.97 -29.94 -23.30
CA PHE A 146 20.56 -30.14 -23.59
C PHE A 146 19.64 -29.32 -22.68
N GLN A 147 19.85 -29.33 -21.36
CA GLN A 147 19.04 -28.54 -20.41
C GLN A 147 19.16 -27.03 -20.66
N LYS A 148 20.37 -26.54 -20.95
CA LYS A 148 20.59 -25.14 -21.33
C LYS A 148 19.84 -24.76 -22.61
N LEU A 149 19.93 -25.57 -23.66
CA LEU A 149 19.20 -25.34 -24.90
C LEU A 149 17.69 -25.34 -24.67
N LYS A 150 17.18 -26.24 -23.84
CA LYS A 150 15.75 -26.29 -23.47
C LYS A 150 15.32 -25.05 -22.70
N LEU A 151 16.16 -24.53 -21.80
CA LEU A 151 15.92 -23.28 -21.09
C LEU A 151 15.98 -22.07 -22.04
N ALA A 152 16.99 -22.02 -22.91
CA ALA A 152 17.15 -20.98 -23.92
C ALA A 152 16.04 -20.98 -24.99
N ALA A 153 15.40 -22.13 -25.24
CA ALA A 153 14.25 -22.26 -26.12
C ALA A 153 12.91 -21.92 -25.44
N SER A 154 12.87 -21.81 -24.10
CA SER A 154 11.63 -21.54 -23.37
C SER A 154 10.91 -20.27 -23.82
N ASN A 155 9.60 -20.21 -23.54
CA ASN A 155 8.72 -19.09 -23.89
C ASN A 155 8.77 -18.73 -25.39
N TYR A 156 8.85 -19.74 -26.25
CA TYR A 156 8.81 -19.56 -27.70
C TYR A 156 7.36 -19.38 -28.17
N ASP A 157 7.07 -18.26 -28.83
CA ASP A 157 5.74 -17.92 -29.32
C ASP A 157 5.84 -17.37 -30.74
N TYR A 158 5.27 -18.09 -31.71
CA TYR A 158 5.34 -17.68 -33.11
C TYR A 158 4.55 -16.41 -33.40
N ASP A 159 3.40 -16.20 -32.75
CA ASP A 159 2.56 -15.03 -33.00
C ASP A 159 3.23 -13.77 -32.44
N ALA A 160 3.87 -13.89 -31.27
CA ALA A 160 4.69 -12.82 -30.70
C ALA A 160 5.87 -12.48 -31.61
N MET A 161 6.59 -13.49 -32.10
CA MET A 161 7.73 -13.28 -33.01
C MET A 161 7.31 -12.62 -34.31
N GLU A 162 6.20 -13.06 -34.90
CA GLU A 162 5.64 -12.49 -36.13
C GLU A 162 5.32 -11.01 -35.95
N ARG A 163 4.63 -10.64 -34.87
CA ARG A 163 4.34 -9.23 -34.53
C ARG A 163 5.61 -8.38 -34.40
N SER A 164 6.64 -8.91 -33.75
CA SER A 164 7.92 -8.22 -33.59
C SER A 164 8.67 -8.06 -34.90
N ILE A 165 8.75 -9.10 -35.73
CA ILE A 165 9.40 -9.05 -37.05
C ILE A 165 8.67 -8.04 -37.95
N ASP A 166 7.34 -8.03 -37.93
CA ASP A 166 6.52 -7.06 -38.65
C ASP A 166 6.78 -5.63 -38.19
N TYR A 167 6.79 -5.40 -36.88
CA TYR A 167 7.10 -4.11 -36.28
C TYR A 167 8.49 -3.61 -36.70
N LEU A 168 9.52 -4.46 -36.55
CA LEU A 168 10.89 -4.12 -36.93
C LEU A 168 11.02 -3.84 -38.43
N SER A 169 10.38 -4.64 -39.27
CA SER A 169 10.37 -4.46 -40.73
C SER A 169 9.74 -3.13 -41.16
N ARG A 170 8.69 -2.70 -40.46
CA ARG A 170 8.00 -1.43 -40.74
C ARG A 170 8.77 -0.23 -40.19
N LYS A 171 9.18 -0.27 -38.91
CA LYS A 171 9.85 0.85 -38.23
C LYS A 171 11.28 1.06 -38.73
N TYR A 172 11.99 -0.04 -39.03
CA TYR A 172 13.41 -0.04 -39.37
C TYR A 172 13.68 -0.66 -40.75
N SER A 173 12.85 -0.35 -41.75
CA SER A 173 12.94 -0.93 -43.09
C SER A 173 14.32 -0.88 -43.76
N LYS A 174 15.17 0.09 -43.38
CA LYS A 174 16.55 0.23 -43.89
C LYS A 174 17.59 -0.59 -43.13
N THR A 175 17.44 -0.73 -41.81
CA THR A 175 18.44 -1.35 -40.94
C THR A 175 18.08 -2.78 -40.54
N TYR A 176 16.80 -3.16 -40.65
CA TYR A 176 16.29 -4.52 -40.46
C TYR A 176 16.05 -5.23 -41.81
N ALA A 177 17.11 -5.41 -42.58
CA ALA A 177 17.02 -5.80 -43.99
C ALA A 177 16.43 -7.22 -44.25
N ARG A 178 16.52 -8.13 -43.27
CA ARG A 178 16.12 -9.54 -43.41
C ARG A 178 14.68 -9.85 -42.96
N GLY A 179 13.85 -8.86 -42.70
CA GLY A 179 12.48 -9.08 -42.19
C GLY A 179 11.64 -10.08 -42.98
N LYS A 180 11.65 -10.01 -44.33
CA LYS A 180 10.92 -10.96 -45.19
C LYS A 180 11.48 -12.40 -45.11
N GLU A 181 12.79 -12.54 -44.99
CA GLU A 181 13.46 -13.83 -44.81
C GLU A 181 13.10 -14.44 -43.45
N HIS A 182 13.07 -13.61 -42.40
CA HIS A 182 12.67 -14.02 -41.06
C HIS A 182 11.22 -14.50 -41.02
N LEU A 183 10.27 -13.79 -41.63
CA LEU A 183 8.88 -14.24 -41.74
C LEU A 183 8.76 -15.59 -42.48
N SER A 184 9.51 -15.76 -43.56
CA SER A 184 9.52 -17.03 -44.32
C SER A 184 10.10 -18.18 -43.50
N THR A 185 11.16 -17.92 -42.73
CA THR A 185 11.78 -18.89 -41.83
C THR A 185 10.86 -19.24 -40.66
N LEU A 186 10.15 -18.26 -40.10
CA LEU A 186 9.16 -18.45 -39.05
C LEU A 186 8.01 -19.34 -39.53
N ALA A 187 7.48 -19.09 -40.72
CA ALA A 187 6.43 -19.90 -41.33
C ALA A 187 6.85 -21.36 -41.54
N ARG A 188 8.12 -21.58 -41.92
CA ARG A 188 8.70 -22.93 -42.00
C ARG A 188 8.74 -23.62 -40.64
N TYR A 189 9.26 -22.96 -39.60
CA TYR A 189 9.29 -23.54 -38.25
C TYR A 189 7.88 -23.82 -37.72
N ARG A 190 6.91 -22.94 -37.96
CA ARG A 190 5.50 -23.16 -37.60
C ARG A 190 4.92 -24.41 -38.27
N LYS A 191 5.35 -24.74 -39.48
CA LYS A 191 4.94 -25.98 -40.16
C LYS A 191 5.65 -27.22 -39.60
N GLU A 192 6.94 -27.12 -39.32
CA GLU A 192 7.76 -28.24 -38.83
C GLU A 192 7.51 -28.59 -37.35
N ILE A 193 7.22 -27.57 -36.54
CA ILE A 193 6.97 -27.66 -35.09
C ILE A 193 5.75 -26.79 -34.78
N PRO A 194 4.51 -27.28 -35.01
CA PRO A 194 3.29 -26.47 -34.85
C PRO A 194 3.02 -25.96 -33.44
N ASP A 195 3.35 -26.77 -32.43
CA ASP A 195 3.23 -26.41 -31.01
C ASP A 195 4.63 -26.39 -30.38
N PRO A 196 5.34 -25.25 -30.44
CA PRO A 196 6.71 -25.16 -29.95
C PRO A 196 6.74 -25.33 -28.42
N ALA A 197 5.71 -24.88 -27.69
CA ALA A 197 5.66 -25.01 -26.24
C ALA A 197 5.58 -26.48 -25.80
N SER A 198 4.70 -27.28 -26.43
CA SER A 198 4.61 -28.71 -26.17
C SER A 198 5.85 -29.47 -26.63
N PHE A 199 6.40 -29.13 -27.80
CA PHE A 199 7.66 -29.69 -28.28
C PHE A 199 8.81 -29.45 -27.30
N ILE A 200 9.04 -28.20 -26.87
CA ILE A 200 10.13 -27.86 -25.95
C ILE A 200 9.96 -28.60 -24.62
N ARG A 201 8.73 -28.68 -24.08
CA ARG A 201 8.46 -29.43 -22.83
C ARG A 201 8.79 -30.91 -22.95
N SER A 202 8.43 -31.54 -24.08
CA SER A 202 8.59 -32.99 -24.31
C SER A 202 9.90 -33.41 -24.98
N ALA A 203 10.71 -32.44 -25.45
CA ALA A 203 11.99 -32.68 -26.11
C ALA A 203 12.92 -33.57 -25.29
N LYS A 204 13.70 -34.39 -25.98
CA LYS A 204 14.76 -35.27 -25.43
C LYS A 204 16.11 -34.90 -26.04
N ALA A 205 17.20 -35.52 -25.55
CA ALA A 205 18.55 -35.25 -26.06
C ALA A 205 18.68 -35.37 -27.59
N LYS A 206 17.97 -36.31 -28.22
CA LYS A 206 17.92 -36.46 -29.69
C LYS A 206 17.35 -35.26 -30.46
N ASP A 207 16.61 -34.38 -29.78
CA ASP A 207 15.94 -33.22 -30.37
C ASP A 207 16.79 -31.93 -30.25
N MET A 208 18.03 -32.04 -29.78
CA MET A 208 18.94 -30.90 -29.56
C MET A 208 19.12 -30.01 -30.78
N ASP A 209 19.26 -30.58 -31.99
CA ASP A 209 19.47 -29.79 -33.21
C ASP A 209 18.26 -28.93 -33.55
N LYS A 210 17.05 -29.44 -33.33
CA LYS A 210 15.80 -28.70 -33.51
C LYS A 210 15.66 -27.57 -32.49
N LEU A 211 15.97 -27.84 -31.22
CA LEU A 211 16.01 -26.82 -30.17
C LEU A 211 17.02 -25.72 -30.51
N ASN A 212 18.22 -26.12 -30.92
CA ASN A 212 19.28 -25.20 -31.32
C ASN A 212 18.86 -24.32 -32.51
N GLY A 213 18.18 -24.91 -33.49
CA GLY A 213 17.61 -24.18 -34.63
C GLY A 213 16.60 -23.11 -34.22
N LEU A 214 15.64 -23.46 -33.35
CA LEU A 214 14.67 -22.50 -32.80
C LEU A 214 15.36 -21.33 -32.09
N VAL A 215 16.29 -21.63 -31.18
CA VAL A 215 17.02 -20.62 -30.39
C VAL A 215 17.83 -19.69 -31.29
N THR A 216 18.63 -20.26 -32.19
CA THR A 216 19.51 -19.49 -33.08
C THR A 216 18.70 -18.57 -33.98
N PHE A 217 17.61 -19.08 -34.57
CA PHE A 217 16.73 -18.27 -35.40
C PHE A 217 16.10 -17.11 -34.61
N ARG A 218 15.59 -17.38 -33.40
CA ARG A 218 14.98 -16.33 -32.56
C ARG A 218 15.96 -15.23 -32.16
N LEU A 219 17.18 -15.60 -31.77
CA LEU A 219 18.24 -14.63 -31.48
C LEU A 219 18.63 -13.84 -32.72
N GLN A 220 18.75 -14.50 -33.87
CA GLN A 220 19.06 -13.81 -35.11
C GLN A 220 17.99 -12.76 -35.45
N ALA A 221 16.72 -13.14 -35.41
CA ALA A 221 15.61 -12.28 -35.80
C ALA A 221 15.37 -11.14 -34.80
N LEU A 222 15.45 -11.40 -33.49
CA LEU A 222 15.02 -10.44 -32.46
C LEU A 222 16.15 -9.75 -31.69
N VAL A 223 17.38 -10.26 -31.75
CA VAL A 223 18.54 -9.72 -31.02
C VAL A 223 19.60 -9.21 -31.99
N HIS A 224 20.14 -10.07 -32.85
CA HIS A 224 21.30 -9.72 -33.67
C HIS A 224 20.95 -8.75 -34.81
N ASP A 225 19.82 -8.96 -35.47
CA ASP A 225 19.36 -8.07 -36.55
C ASP A 225 18.58 -6.87 -36.02
N ASN A 226 18.10 -6.92 -34.79
CA ASN A 226 17.27 -5.88 -34.20
C ASN A 226 18.07 -4.57 -34.02
N PRO A 227 17.70 -3.47 -34.71
CA PRO A 227 18.43 -2.20 -34.62
C PRO A 227 18.31 -1.54 -33.24
N GLU A 228 17.32 -1.91 -32.42
CA GLU A 228 17.22 -1.44 -31.03
C GLU A 228 18.26 -2.11 -30.11
N MET A 229 18.94 -3.16 -30.59
CA MET A 229 20.00 -3.89 -29.87
C MET A 229 21.41 -3.63 -30.44
N SER A 230 21.56 -3.00 -31.61
CA SER A 230 22.79 -3.08 -32.38
C SER A 230 23.95 -2.22 -31.82
N GLU A 231 25.08 -2.90 -31.53
CA GLU A 231 26.35 -2.45 -30.89
C GLU A 231 26.37 -2.41 -29.35
N GLY A 232 25.22 -2.59 -28.69
CA GLY A 232 25.14 -2.53 -27.23
C GLY A 232 25.70 -3.76 -26.54
N ASN A 233 26.79 -3.60 -25.80
CA ASN A 233 27.16 -4.54 -24.75
C ASN A 233 26.14 -4.42 -23.61
N ILE A 234 25.68 -5.52 -23.03
CA ILE A 234 24.77 -5.48 -21.88
C ILE A 234 25.62 -5.55 -20.60
N MET A 235 25.48 -4.55 -19.74
CA MET A 235 25.94 -4.64 -18.36
C MET A 235 24.90 -5.38 -17.53
N ALA A 236 25.36 -6.25 -16.63
CA ALA A 236 24.52 -6.92 -15.64
C ALA A 236 25.35 -7.27 -14.40
N VAL A 237 24.69 -7.75 -13.35
CA VAL A 237 25.33 -8.34 -12.17
C VAL A 237 25.10 -9.85 -12.16
N ARG A 238 26.17 -10.64 -12.09
CA ARG A 238 26.12 -12.10 -11.85
C ARG A 238 26.41 -12.38 -10.38
N ARG A 239 25.50 -13.06 -9.68
CA ARG A 239 25.63 -13.42 -8.27
C ARG A 239 25.47 -14.92 -8.03
N TYR A 240 26.21 -15.46 -7.08
CA TYR A 240 26.09 -16.84 -6.61
C TYR A 240 26.64 -17.01 -5.18
N ALA A 241 26.14 -18.01 -4.45
CA ALA A 241 26.52 -18.26 -3.06
C ALA A 241 27.85 -19.01 -2.95
N LEU A 242 28.73 -18.55 -2.06
CA LEU A 242 30.04 -19.18 -1.79
C LEU A 242 29.94 -20.48 -0.98
N SER A 243 28.92 -20.60 -0.10
CA SER A 243 28.74 -21.77 0.77
C SER A 243 28.27 -23.03 0.04
N GLY A 244 27.73 -22.87 -1.17
CA GLY A 244 27.08 -23.95 -1.92
C GLY A 244 25.69 -24.34 -1.39
N ASP A 245 25.16 -23.65 -0.38
CA ASP A 245 23.84 -23.93 0.18
C ASP A 245 22.72 -23.51 -0.78
N ARG A 246 21.83 -24.45 -1.12
CA ARG A 246 20.67 -24.24 -1.99
C ARG A 246 19.62 -23.30 -1.38
N THR A 247 19.58 -23.15 -0.05
CA THR A 247 18.53 -22.37 0.66
C THR A 247 18.72 -20.85 0.58
N ASN A 248 19.87 -20.37 0.08
CA ASN A 248 20.19 -18.94 -0.05
C ASN A 248 19.80 -18.30 -1.41
N ARG A 249 19.19 -19.05 -2.34
CA ARG A 249 18.91 -18.53 -3.70
C ARG A 249 17.65 -17.66 -3.81
N THR A 250 16.76 -17.72 -2.82
CA THR A 250 15.63 -16.78 -2.65
C THR A 250 15.97 -15.65 -1.66
N GLN A 251 17.25 -15.48 -1.32
CA GLN A 251 17.74 -14.51 -0.32
C GLN A 251 18.61 -13.40 -0.94
N ASP A 252 18.73 -13.30 -2.27
CA ASP A 252 19.55 -12.27 -2.92
C ASP A 252 18.87 -10.90 -3.03
N ARG A 253 17.61 -10.82 -2.60
CA ARG A 253 16.79 -9.61 -2.53
C ARG A 253 16.05 -9.55 -1.19
N PRO A 254 15.80 -8.35 -0.63
CA PRO A 254 14.99 -8.19 0.57
C PRO A 254 13.52 -8.52 0.31
N ALA A 255 12.73 -8.80 1.34
CA ALA A 255 11.28 -8.91 1.17
C ALA A 255 10.66 -7.56 0.71
N ASN A 256 9.43 -7.59 0.19
CA ASN A 256 8.75 -6.41 -0.36
C ASN A 256 8.37 -5.36 0.70
N TRP A 257 8.47 -5.73 1.99
CA TRP A 257 8.28 -4.89 3.17
C TRP A 257 9.61 -4.57 3.89
N GLN A 258 10.77 -4.81 3.25
CA GLN A 258 12.09 -4.63 3.87
C GLN A 258 13.05 -3.82 3.00
N GLY A 259 13.87 -2.96 3.61
CA GLY A 259 15.05 -2.39 2.95
C GLY A 259 16.17 -3.42 2.80
N ILE A 260 17.16 -3.14 1.94
CA ILE A 260 18.35 -4.01 1.76
C ILE A 260 19.12 -4.24 3.07
N THR A 261 19.04 -3.27 3.97
CA THR A 261 19.64 -3.29 5.31
C THR A 261 19.07 -4.40 6.21
N SER A 262 17.91 -4.96 5.86
CA SER A 262 17.25 -6.05 6.57
C SER A 262 17.41 -7.42 5.89
N MET A 263 18.28 -7.55 4.87
CA MET A 263 18.48 -8.84 4.18
C MET A 263 18.98 -9.96 5.12
N PRO A 264 18.35 -11.16 5.10
CA PRO A 264 18.84 -12.33 5.83
C PRO A 264 20.23 -12.79 5.37
N GLY A 265 21.09 -13.25 6.29
CA GLY A 265 22.40 -13.83 5.95
C GLY A 265 23.52 -12.82 5.63
N ASN A 266 23.28 -11.53 5.87
CA ASN A 266 24.26 -10.44 5.93
C ASN A 266 25.10 -10.20 4.67
N GLY A 267 24.66 -10.57 3.46
CA GLY A 267 25.37 -10.25 2.19
C GLY A 267 26.81 -10.81 2.02
N LYS A 268 27.41 -11.39 3.06
CA LYS A 268 28.81 -11.86 3.14
C LYS A 268 29.07 -13.15 2.36
N ASN A 269 28.04 -13.94 2.12
CA ASN A 269 28.17 -15.29 1.56
C ASN A 269 27.96 -15.35 0.04
N TYR A 270 28.10 -14.21 -0.66
CA TYR A 270 27.96 -14.11 -2.10
C TYR A 270 29.31 -13.84 -2.76
N ARG A 271 29.46 -14.31 -3.98
CA ARG A 271 30.33 -13.67 -4.96
C ARG A 271 29.45 -12.95 -5.97
N SER A 272 29.78 -11.69 -6.21
CA SER A 272 29.08 -10.83 -7.17
C SER A 272 30.06 -10.29 -8.17
N GLU A 273 29.65 -10.26 -9.43
CA GLU A 273 30.47 -9.85 -10.55
C GLU A 273 29.67 -8.88 -11.41
N ILE A 274 30.19 -7.67 -11.62
CA ILE A 274 29.68 -6.75 -12.64
C ILE A 274 30.26 -7.23 -13.96
N ILE A 275 29.38 -7.57 -14.90
CA ILE A 275 29.73 -8.27 -16.12
C ILE A 275 29.32 -7.48 -17.36
N ARG A 276 30.02 -7.74 -18.46
CA ARG A 276 29.68 -7.29 -19.80
C ARG A 276 29.32 -8.50 -20.66
N LEU A 277 28.06 -8.57 -21.09
CA LEU A 277 27.54 -9.55 -22.03
C LEU A 277 27.59 -8.98 -23.46
N HIS A 278 28.23 -9.71 -24.38
CA HIS A 278 28.36 -9.29 -25.77
C HIS A 278 27.16 -9.77 -26.59
N THR A 279 26.41 -8.84 -27.20
CA THR A 279 25.18 -9.16 -27.96
C THR A 279 25.44 -9.63 -29.40
N LYS A 280 26.67 -9.48 -29.91
CA LYS A 280 27.10 -9.97 -31.23
C LYS A 280 28.28 -10.95 -31.05
N ASN A 281 28.13 -12.19 -31.51
CA ASN A 281 29.22 -13.16 -31.56
C ASN A 281 30.08 -12.96 -32.82
N SER A 282 31.37 -13.28 -32.72
CA SER A 282 32.28 -13.45 -33.87
C SER A 282 32.23 -14.87 -34.47
N GLY A 283 31.17 -15.67 -34.20
CA GLY A 283 31.08 -17.09 -34.57
C GLY A 283 29.64 -17.65 -34.60
N THR A 284 29.51 -18.92 -35.04
CA THR A 284 28.25 -19.62 -35.42
C THR A 284 27.37 -20.16 -34.27
N ASP A 285 27.67 -19.85 -33.01
CA ASP A 285 26.99 -20.47 -31.86
C ASP A 285 25.73 -19.74 -31.37
N SER A 286 24.84 -20.51 -30.72
CA SER A 286 23.41 -20.27 -30.48
C SER A 286 23.00 -19.44 -29.25
N LEU A 287 23.93 -18.79 -28.54
CA LEU A 287 23.64 -17.81 -27.46
C LEU A 287 24.71 -16.70 -27.50
N PRO A 288 24.46 -15.50 -26.91
CA PRO A 288 25.53 -14.55 -26.61
C PRO A 288 26.63 -15.30 -25.86
N ASN A 289 27.77 -15.54 -26.50
CA ASN A 289 28.73 -16.51 -25.97
C ASN A 289 29.90 -15.86 -25.28
N GLN A 290 30.08 -14.55 -25.32
CA GLN A 290 31.21 -13.90 -24.66
C GLN A 290 30.71 -13.06 -23.48
N LEU A 291 31.39 -13.23 -22.34
CA LEU A 291 31.22 -12.42 -21.15
C LEU A 291 32.59 -11.98 -20.62
N ASP A 292 32.71 -10.70 -20.29
CA ASP A 292 33.85 -10.14 -19.57
C ASP A 292 33.44 -9.79 -18.11
N ILE A 293 34.30 -10.08 -17.15
CA ILE A 293 34.15 -9.64 -15.75
C ILE A 293 34.80 -8.27 -15.60
N LEU A 294 34.00 -7.22 -15.40
CA LEU A 294 34.46 -5.84 -15.23
C LEU A 294 34.91 -5.57 -13.78
N HIS A 295 34.21 -6.17 -12.81
CA HIS A 295 34.54 -6.08 -11.39
C HIS A 295 34.01 -7.31 -10.66
N ALA A 296 34.69 -7.74 -9.58
CA ALA A 296 34.26 -8.88 -8.77
C ALA A 296 34.53 -8.63 -7.29
N ARG A 297 33.59 -9.06 -6.43
CA ARG A 297 33.72 -9.02 -4.98
C ARG A 297 33.18 -10.30 -4.35
N ASN A 298 33.78 -10.73 -3.24
CA ASN A 298 33.27 -11.83 -2.40
C ASN A 298 32.23 -11.31 -1.39
N THR A 299 31.35 -10.44 -1.87
CA THR A 299 30.23 -9.87 -1.13
C THR A 299 29.06 -9.67 -2.10
N TRP A 300 27.85 -9.48 -1.57
CA TRP A 300 26.71 -9.03 -2.36
C TRP A 300 27.02 -7.66 -3.01
N CYS A 301 26.72 -7.53 -4.30
CA CYS A 301 26.73 -6.29 -5.06
C CYS A 301 25.42 -6.15 -5.85
N GLY A 302 24.92 -4.93 -6.02
CA GLY A 302 23.70 -4.62 -6.75
C GLY A 302 23.34 -3.14 -6.63
N TYR A 303 22.11 -2.78 -7.00
CA TYR A 303 21.64 -1.41 -7.17
C TYR A 303 22.60 -0.56 -8.00
N THR A 304 22.83 -1.03 -9.23
CA THR A 304 23.74 -0.43 -10.18
C THR A 304 23.10 0.75 -10.90
N ASP A 305 23.87 1.82 -11.08
CA ASP A 305 23.51 2.94 -11.94
C ASP A 305 24.68 3.31 -12.85
N LEU A 306 24.40 3.51 -14.14
CA LEU A 306 25.40 3.84 -15.15
C LEU A 306 25.41 5.35 -15.37
N ASP A 307 26.60 5.96 -15.31
CA ASP A 307 26.74 7.39 -15.61
C ASP A 307 26.29 7.69 -17.05
N PHE A 308 25.80 8.91 -17.29
CA PHE A 308 25.34 9.34 -18.62
C PHE A 308 26.41 9.23 -19.72
N GLY A 309 27.68 9.35 -19.37
CA GLY A 309 28.81 9.12 -20.28
C GLY A 309 29.10 7.65 -20.59
N GLY A 310 28.51 6.71 -19.84
CA GLY A 310 28.74 5.27 -19.98
C GLY A 310 30.11 4.80 -19.47
N GLY A 311 30.84 5.64 -18.74
CA GLY A 311 32.22 5.37 -18.31
C GLY A 311 32.36 4.92 -16.86
N LYS A 312 31.32 5.12 -16.04
CA LYS A 312 31.35 4.81 -14.60
C LYS A 312 30.08 4.11 -14.13
N ILE A 313 30.21 3.27 -13.11
CA ILE A 313 29.10 2.53 -12.52
C ILE A 313 29.06 2.78 -11.01
N LEU A 314 27.95 3.31 -10.50
CA LEU A 314 27.63 3.27 -9.07
C LEU A 314 27.04 1.92 -8.71
N PHE A 315 27.34 1.42 -7.52
CA PHE A 315 26.71 0.21 -6.98
C PHE A 315 26.78 0.17 -5.45
N THR A 316 25.89 -0.61 -4.85
CA THR A 316 25.89 -0.91 -3.41
C THR A 316 26.63 -2.22 -3.15
N SER A 317 27.47 -2.28 -2.11
CA SER A 317 28.12 -3.52 -1.67
C SER A 317 28.32 -3.56 -0.16
N TRP A 318 28.41 -4.78 0.37
CA TRP A 318 28.88 -5.02 1.74
C TRP A 318 30.38 -4.68 1.88
N THR A 319 30.79 -4.08 3.01
CA THR A 319 32.17 -3.54 3.18
C THR A 319 33.08 -4.24 4.19
N ASP A 320 32.58 -4.77 5.31
CA ASP A 320 33.42 -5.46 6.30
C ASP A 320 32.65 -6.56 7.09
N PRO A 321 33.16 -7.81 7.19
CA PRO A 321 32.52 -8.86 7.97
C PRO A 321 32.62 -8.72 9.49
N ASP A 322 33.59 -7.97 10.02
CA ASP A 322 34.07 -8.18 11.40
C ASP A 322 33.91 -6.95 12.34
N LYS A 323 33.12 -5.94 11.96
CA LYS A 323 33.03 -4.66 12.70
C LYS A 323 31.70 -4.36 13.39
N LYS A 324 31.81 -3.43 14.35
CA LYS A 324 30.73 -2.65 15.02
C LYS A 324 30.02 -1.64 14.08
N ARG A 325 30.45 -1.53 12.81
CA ARG A 325 29.93 -0.63 11.75
C ARG A 325 28.68 -1.25 11.09
N ARG A 326 27.75 -0.42 10.62
CA ARG A 326 26.73 -0.82 9.62
C ARG A 326 27.42 -1.09 8.28
N ALA A 327 26.91 -2.01 7.50
CA ALA A 327 27.76 -2.79 6.59
C ALA A 327 27.56 -2.51 5.10
N TRP A 328 26.62 -1.64 4.74
CA TRP A 328 26.32 -1.27 3.36
C TRP A 328 26.89 0.11 3.04
N ASP A 329 27.70 0.17 1.98
CA ASP A 329 28.22 1.42 1.41
C ASP A 329 28.03 1.46 -0.11
N LEU A 330 28.18 2.67 -0.66
CA LEU A 330 28.20 2.92 -2.09
C LEU A 330 29.62 2.91 -2.64
N PHE A 331 29.74 2.38 -3.85
CA PHE A 331 30.99 2.30 -4.59
C PHE A 331 30.81 2.85 -5.99
N GLU A 332 31.87 3.45 -6.53
CA GLU A 332 31.97 3.86 -7.93
C GLU A 332 33.10 3.07 -8.60
N LEU A 333 32.79 2.40 -9.71
CA LEU A 333 33.74 1.74 -10.61
C LEU A 333 33.99 2.62 -11.83
N ASP A 334 35.26 2.93 -12.08
CA ASP A 334 35.72 3.56 -13.32
C ASP A 334 36.06 2.48 -14.36
N LEU A 335 35.36 2.46 -15.49
CA LEU A 335 35.49 1.39 -16.50
C LEU A 335 36.75 1.49 -17.35
N ALA A 336 37.38 2.67 -17.40
CA ALA A 336 38.61 2.86 -18.17
C ALA A 336 39.82 2.32 -17.40
N THR A 337 39.84 2.52 -16.08
CA THR A 337 40.95 2.13 -15.20
C THR A 337 40.72 0.82 -14.45
N GLY A 338 39.47 0.39 -14.30
CA GLY A 338 39.08 -0.73 -13.42
C GLY A 338 39.11 -0.39 -11.93
N ASN A 339 39.43 0.86 -11.57
CA ASN A 339 39.54 1.29 -10.19
C ASN A 339 38.16 1.43 -9.55
N THR A 340 38.07 1.04 -8.27
CA THR A 340 36.84 1.12 -7.48
C THR A 340 37.09 1.93 -6.22
N GLN A 341 36.20 2.90 -5.92
CA GLN A 341 36.26 3.73 -4.73
C GLN A 341 34.99 3.62 -3.90
N ASN A 342 35.10 3.64 -2.56
CA ASN A 342 33.95 3.78 -1.66
C ASN A 342 33.58 5.27 -1.58
N VAL A 343 32.40 5.64 -2.06
CA VAL A 343 31.96 7.05 -2.15
C VAL A 343 31.24 7.54 -0.90
N THR A 344 30.90 6.65 0.04
CA THR A 344 30.23 6.99 1.31
C THR A 344 31.07 6.67 2.54
N SER A 345 32.39 6.52 2.38
CA SER A 345 33.29 6.18 3.49
C SER A 345 33.30 7.22 4.61
N PHE A 346 32.91 8.47 4.31
CA PHE A 346 32.81 9.59 5.25
C PHE A 346 31.51 9.58 6.08
N MET A 347 30.51 8.80 5.68
CA MET A 347 29.24 8.70 6.42
C MET A 347 29.48 8.07 7.81
N PRO A 348 28.65 8.40 8.81
CA PRO A 348 28.79 7.84 10.15
C PRO A 348 28.77 6.32 10.16
N GLU A 349 29.63 5.72 10.99
CA GLU A 349 29.89 4.27 10.99
C GLU A 349 28.68 3.40 11.33
N ASP A 350 27.65 3.95 11.96
CA ASP A 350 26.44 3.24 12.35
C ASP A 350 25.25 3.54 11.44
N THR A 351 25.51 4.01 10.22
CA THR A 351 24.52 4.16 9.14
C THR A 351 24.86 3.28 7.93
N ASP A 352 23.83 2.78 7.24
CA ASP A 352 23.98 2.13 5.94
C ASP A 352 23.71 3.12 4.81
N SER A 353 24.49 3.04 3.72
CA SER A 353 24.27 3.76 2.47
C SER A 353 24.05 2.79 1.32
N SER A 354 22.96 2.95 0.57
CA SER A 354 22.56 2.02 -0.50
C SER A 354 21.73 2.71 -1.57
N ASP A 355 21.53 2.04 -2.70
CA ASP A 355 20.54 2.37 -3.74
C ASP A 355 20.60 3.83 -4.21
N ALA A 356 21.45 4.07 -5.22
CA ALA A 356 21.88 5.40 -5.62
C ALA A 356 21.74 5.65 -7.11
N CYS A 357 21.61 6.92 -7.51
CA CYS A 357 21.64 7.33 -8.90
C CYS A 357 22.48 8.60 -9.12
N TYR A 358 23.02 8.72 -10.33
CA TYR A 358 23.74 9.91 -10.77
C TYR A 358 22.79 11.07 -11.09
N LEU A 359 23.18 12.27 -10.66
CA LEU A 359 22.55 13.52 -11.09
C LEU A 359 23.30 14.13 -12.29
N PRO A 360 22.61 14.88 -13.17
CA PRO A 360 23.23 15.48 -14.35
C PRO A 360 24.29 16.55 -13.99
N ASP A 361 24.31 17.11 -12.80
CA ASP A 361 25.38 18.03 -12.38
C ASP A 361 26.59 17.32 -11.74
N GLY A 362 26.56 15.99 -11.66
CA GLY A 362 27.62 15.18 -11.06
C GLY A 362 27.46 14.93 -9.56
N ARG A 363 26.38 15.39 -8.92
CA ARG A 363 26.00 14.95 -7.57
C ARG A 363 25.39 13.54 -7.60
N ILE A 364 25.15 12.96 -6.43
CA ILE A 364 24.55 11.62 -6.29
C ILE A 364 23.36 11.72 -5.33
N ILE A 365 22.28 11.01 -5.62
CA ILE A 365 21.22 10.72 -4.63
C ILE A 365 21.35 9.27 -4.19
N PHE A 366 21.14 9.00 -2.90
CA PHE A 366 21.21 7.66 -2.33
C PHE A 366 20.33 7.49 -1.09
N MET A 367 20.01 6.26 -0.72
CA MET A 367 19.28 5.93 0.51
C MET A 367 20.23 5.76 1.69
N ASN A 368 19.89 6.33 2.85
CA ASN A 368 20.67 6.19 4.08
C ASN A 368 19.79 6.10 5.34
N THR A 369 20.27 5.37 6.35
CA THR A 369 19.53 5.09 7.60
C THR A 369 19.79 6.07 8.75
N SER A 370 20.35 7.25 8.48
CA SER A 370 20.62 8.32 9.45
C SER A 370 19.37 8.85 10.16
N GLY A 371 18.17 8.55 9.65
CA GLY A 371 16.91 8.88 10.31
C GLY A 371 16.64 8.11 11.62
N TYR A 372 17.28 6.96 11.85
CA TYR A 372 17.05 6.11 13.05
C TYR A 372 15.57 5.73 13.24
N GLN A 373 14.86 5.58 12.13
CA GLN A 373 13.47 5.15 12.10
C GLN A 373 13.39 3.63 12.02
N GLY A 374 12.33 3.10 12.61
CA GLY A 374 11.96 1.70 12.52
C GLY A 374 10.61 1.55 11.82
N VAL A 375 10.47 0.57 10.93
CA VAL A 375 9.18 0.26 10.27
C VAL A 375 8.13 -0.16 11.31
N PRO A 376 7.03 0.62 11.52
CA PRO A 376 6.07 0.37 12.59
C PRO A 376 5.40 -1.01 12.58
N CYS A 377 5.01 -1.53 11.41
CA CYS A 377 4.28 -2.79 11.29
C CYS A 377 5.09 -4.03 11.72
N VAL A 378 6.42 -3.91 11.79
CA VAL A 378 7.33 -4.94 12.32
C VAL A 378 7.96 -4.50 13.63
N THR A 379 7.19 -3.83 14.49
CA THR A 379 7.60 -3.38 15.83
C THR A 379 8.75 -2.36 15.84
N GLY A 380 9.02 -1.71 14.71
CA GLY A 380 10.17 -0.84 14.52
C GLY A 380 11.51 -1.58 14.37
N SER A 381 11.51 -2.89 14.12
CA SER A 381 12.73 -3.71 14.08
C SER A 381 13.49 -3.61 12.75
N ASP A 382 12.85 -3.18 11.66
CA ASP A 382 13.49 -2.97 10.36
C ASP A 382 13.91 -1.52 10.15
N TRP A 383 15.06 -1.32 9.53
CA TRP A 383 15.60 0.00 9.27
C TRP A 383 14.92 0.66 8.08
N VAL A 384 14.87 1.97 8.13
CA VAL A 384 14.26 2.82 7.11
C VAL A 384 15.35 3.63 6.43
N GLY A 385 15.46 3.49 5.11
CA GLY A 385 16.30 4.34 4.27
C GLY A 385 15.54 5.55 3.76
N ASN A 386 16.05 6.75 4.04
CA ASN A 386 15.59 8.00 3.41
C ASN A 386 16.64 8.54 2.44
N ALA A 387 16.18 9.22 1.40
CA ALA A 387 17.03 9.79 0.37
C ALA A 387 17.90 10.93 0.90
N HIS A 388 19.16 10.95 0.47
CA HIS A 388 20.15 11.98 0.70
C HIS A 388 20.75 12.40 -0.63
N ILE A 389 21.10 13.67 -0.76
CA ILE A 389 21.93 14.20 -1.84
C ILE A 389 23.37 14.36 -1.36
N LEU A 390 24.34 13.98 -2.19
CA LEU A 390 25.78 14.09 -1.95
C LEU A 390 26.42 15.05 -2.96
N ASP A 391 27.05 16.10 -2.46
CA ASP A 391 28.09 16.83 -3.21
C ASP A 391 29.45 16.17 -2.97
N ARG A 392 30.04 15.66 -4.05
CA ARG A 392 31.31 14.93 -4.01
C ARG A 392 32.53 15.83 -3.88
N LYS A 393 32.39 17.14 -4.10
CA LYS A 393 33.53 18.08 -4.04
C LYS A 393 34.07 18.23 -2.62
N ASP A 394 33.18 18.18 -1.64
CA ASP A 394 33.46 18.39 -0.23
C ASP A 394 32.96 17.24 0.67
N ASN A 395 32.42 16.17 0.08
CA ASN A 395 31.78 15.05 0.78
C ASN A 395 30.64 15.51 1.70
N ASN A 396 29.85 16.48 1.24
CA ASN A 396 28.72 17.01 1.98
C ASN A 396 27.43 16.28 1.59
N ALA A 397 26.81 15.61 2.56
CA ALA A 397 25.53 14.94 2.39
C ALA A 397 24.40 15.70 3.09
N ARG A 398 23.22 15.76 2.47
CA ARG A 398 22.00 16.35 3.05
C ARG A 398 20.82 15.43 2.85
N ARG A 399 20.02 15.22 3.89
CA ARG A 399 18.77 14.44 3.80
C ARG A 399 17.72 15.25 3.03
N ILE A 400 17.00 14.57 2.12
CA ILE A 400 15.99 15.20 1.26
C ILE A 400 14.60 14.55 1.37
N THR A 401 14.47 13.34 1.91
CA THR A 401 13.15 12.76 2.27
C THR A 401 13.07 12.50 3.78
N PHE A 402 11.85 12.53 4.30
CA PHE A 402 11.57 12.55 5.74
C PHE A 402 10.47 11.55 6.10
N ASP A 403 10.49 10.39 5.45
CA ASP A 403 9.39 9.43 5.41
C ASP A 403 9.48 8.40 6.56
N GLN A 404 8.31 7.91 7.02
CA GLN A 404 8.17 6.89 8.07
C GLN A 404 8.78 5.54 7.67
N ASP A 405 8.58 5.15 6.40
CA ASP A 405 9.03 3.88 5.86
C ASP A 405 10.04 4.11 4.72
N ASN A 406 10.46 3.02 4.10
CA ASN A 406 11.58 3.01 3.17
C ASN A 406 11.29 3.76 1.86
N ASN A 407 12.30 4.49 1.40
CA ASN A 407 12.41 4.94 0.01
C ASN A 407 13.32 3.99 -0.79
N TRP A 408 13.03 3.82 -2.08
CA TRP A 408 13.77 2.92 -2.97
C TRP A 408 13.88 3.45 -4.41
N CYS A 409 14.79 2.83 -5.16
CA CYS A 409 14.94 2.88 -6.60
C CYS A 409 14.97 4.31 -7.16
N PRO A 410 15.83 5.22 -6.67
CA PRO A 410 15.94 6.55 -7.25
C PRO A 410 16.46 6.43 -8.69
N THR A 411 15.83 7.14 -9.64
CA THR A 411 16.27 7.19 -11.04
C THR A 411 15.89 8.53 -11.67
N MET A 412 16.56 8.92 -12.75
CA MET A 412 16.31 10.21 -13.39
C MET A 412 15.20 10.13 -14.44
N LEU A 413 14.26 11.09 -14.37
CA LEU A 413 13.33 11.38 -15.46
C LEU A 413 14.02 12.21 -16.54
N PRO A 414 13.58 12.10 -17.82
CA PRO A 414 14.15 12.88 -18.92
C PRO A 414 14.07 14.41 -18.75
N ASP A 415 13.13 14.89 -17.93
CA ASP A 415 12.93 16.31 -17.63
C ASP A 415 13.82 16.84 -16.51
N GLY A 416 14.69 16.01 -15.94
CA GLY A 416 15.63 16.39 -14.87
C GLY A 416 15.11 16.19 -13.46
N ARG A 417 13.86 15.73 -13.28
CA ARG A 417 13.34 15.31 -11.98
C ARG A 417 13.85 13.91 -11.61
N VAL A 418 13.81 13.61 -10.32
CA VAL A 418 14.12 12.30 -9.76
C VAL A 418 12.81 11.56 -9.53
N LEU A 419 12.73 10.33 -10.02
CA LEU A 419 11.69 9.36 -9.73
C LEU A 419 12.17 8.46 -8.59
N PHE A 420 11.32 8.14 -7.63
CA PHE A 420 11.65 7.20 -6.54
C PHE A 420 10.39 6.54 -5.98
N LEU A 421 10.53 5.41 -5.31
CA LEU A 421 9.43 4.75 -4.61
C LEU A 421 9.40 5.18 -3.15
N ARG A 422 8.20 5.43 -2.63
CA ARG A 422 7.93 5.71 -1.23
C ARG A 422 6.97 4.65 -0.68
N TRP A 423 7.38 3.95 0.36
CA TRP A 423 6.44 3.23 1.21
C TRP A 423 5.84 4.21 2.22
N GLU A 424 4.51 4.22 2.36
CA GLU A 424 3.85 5.06 3.36
C GLU A 424 2.55 4.45 3.87
N TYR A 425 2.19 4.65 5.13
CA TYR A 425 0.84 4.34 5.64
C TYR A 425 0.45 5.18 6.85
N THR A 426 1.00 6.38 6.93
CA THR A 426 0.51 7.40 7.86
C THR A 426 -0.90 7.80 7.42
N GLU A 427 -1.84 7.83 8.37
CA GLU A 427 -3.28 8.11 8.14
C GLU A 427 -4.00 7.17 7.14
N SER A 428 -3.44 5.98 6.86
CA SER A 428 -3.91 5.12 5.76
C SER A 428 -3.51 3.65 5.95
N ALA A 429 -4.08 2.72 5.18
CA ALA A 429 -3.87 1.27 5.27
C ALA A 429 -2.45 0.78 4.87
N HIS A 430 -1.77 -0.04 5.68
CA HIS A 430 -0.33 -0.34 5.49
C HIS A 430 0.01 -1.33 4.38
N TYR A 431 -0.97 -2.06 3.86
CA TYR A 431 -0.69 -3.26 3.08
C TYR A 431 -0.18 -2.98 1.67
N PHE A 432 -0.77 -2.05 0.90
CA PHE A 432 -0.49 -1.95 -0.55
C PHE A 432 0.20 -0.66 -1.02
N SER A 433 0.86 0.03 -0.11
CA SER A 433 1.26 1.42 -0.30
C SER A 433 2.72 1.62 -0.76
N ARG A 434 3.07 1.17 -1.97
CA ARG A 434 4.38 1.50 -2.59
C ARG A 434 4.16 2.46 -3.75
N ILE A 435 4.07 3.73 -3.40
CA ILE A 435 3.68 4.81 -4.30
C ILE A 435 4.91 5.29 -5.05
N LEU A 436 4.75 5.52 -6.34
CA LEU A 436 5.78 6.13 -7.17
C LEU A 436 5.69 7.64 -7.00
N MET A 437 6.80 8.26 -6.64
CA MET A 437 6.94 9.68 -6.35
C MET A 437 7.95 10.33 -7.29
N SER A 438 7.87 11.65 -7.44
CA SER A 438 8.88 12.44 -8.13
C SER A 438 9.24 13.70 -7.34
N MET A 439 10.46 14.22 -7.53
CA MET A 439 10.95 15.46 -6.92
C MET A 439 12.01 16.14 -7.78
N ASN A 440 12.33 17.40 -7.50
CA ASN A 440 13.56 18.02 -8.01
C ASN A 440 14.78 17.39 -7.30
N PRO A 441 15.98 17.41 -7.92
CA PRO A 441 17.18 16.82 -7.33
C PRO A 441 17.53 17.33 -5.92
N ASP A 442 17.21 18.59 -5.60
CA ASP A 442 17.50 19.20 -4.30
C ASP A 442 16.48 18.82 -3.19
N GLY A 443 15.49 17.99 -3.50
CA GLY A 443 14.43 17.55 -2.60
C GLY A 443 13.14 18.38 -2.66
N THR A 444 13.09 19.47 -3.44
CA THR A 444 11.89 20.31 -3.58
C THR A 444 10.85 19.68 -4.51
N ASP A 445 9.61 20.14 -4.44
CA ASP A 445 8.51 19.73 -5.33
C ASP A 445 8.21 18.22 -5.31
N GLN A 446 8.25 17.61 -4.11
CA GLN A 446 7.92 16.19 -3.95
C GLN A 446 6.44 15.96 -4.17
N LYS A 447 6.11 15.11 -5.14
CA LYS A 447 4.74 14.84 -5.60
C LYS A 447 4.54 13.39 -5.98
N GLU A 448 3.31 12.93 -5.81
CA GLU A 448 2.89 11.65 -6.37
C GLU A 448 3.10 11.60 -7.89
N TYR A 449 3.55 10.45 -8.38
CA TYR A 449 3.68 10.15 -9.79
C TYR A 449 2.67 9.07 -10.21
N TYR A 450 2.51 7.99 -9.44
CA TYR A 450 1.51 6.93 -9.68
C TYR A 450 1.17 6.12 -8.42
N GLY A 451 -0.10 5.72 -8.27
CA GLY A 451 -0.53 4.73 -7.26
C GLY A 451 -1.07 5.30 -5.95
N SER A 452 -1.05 6.62 -5.76
CA SER A 452 -1.67 7.29 -4.61
C SER A 452 -3.18 7.00 -4.56
N ASN A 453 -3.72 6.76 -3.36
CA ASN A 453 -5.12 6.35 -3.12
C ASN A 453 -5.57 5.12 -3.93
N SER A 454 -4.66 4.18 -4.19
CA SER A 454 -4.96 2.94 -4.93
C SER A 454 -4.56 1.68 -4.15
N TYR A 455 -5.37 0.63 -4.26
CA TYR A 455 -4.99 -0.71 -3.79
C TYR A 455 -4.11 -1.45 -4.81
N TRP A 456 -4.26 -1.12 -6.10
CA TRP A 456 -3.39 -1.56 -7.17
C TRP A 456 -2.54 -0.40 -7.72
N PRO A 457 -1.24 -0.59 -8.01
CA PRO A 457 -0.47 -1.83 -7.89
C PRO A 457 -0.28 -2.23 -6.42
N ASN A 458 -0.46 -3.51 -6.10
CA ASN A 458 -0.34 -4.02 -4.73
C ASN A 458 1.05 -3.74 -4.12
N SER A 459 2.08 -3.75 -4.96
CA SER A 459 3.42 -3.24 -4.69
C SER A 459 4.09 -2.95 -6.03
N LEU A 460 4.76 -1.81 -6.16
CA LEU A 460 5.49 -1.42 -7.37
C LEU A 460 6.98 -1.32 -7.08
N PHE A 461 7.82 -1.91 -7.93
CA PHE A 461 9.28 -1.88 -7.83
C PHE A 461 9.97 -1.56 -9.16
N ASP A 462 11.20 -1.06 -9.06
CA ASP A 462 12.13 -0.85 -10.18
C ASP A 462 11.54 -0.05 -11.35
N ALA A 463 10.74 0.97 -11.05
CA ALA A 463 10.14 1.82 -12.08
C ALA A 463 11.22 2.57 -12.87
N GLN A 464 11.18 2.46 -14.20
CA GLN A 464 12.10 3.14 -15.11
C GLN A 464 11.32 3.86 -16.21
N ALA A 465 11.69 5.11 -16.49
CA ALA A 465 11.10 5.89 -17.57
C ALA A 465 11.36 5.25 -18.95
N ILE A 466 10.39 5.34 -19.85
CA ILE A 466 10.54 4.84 -21.22
C ILE A 466 11.25 5.92 -22.07
N PRO A 467 12.41 5.62 -22.70
CA PRO A 467 13.14 6.56 -23.52
C PRO A 467 12.28 7.18 -24.63
N GLY A 468 12.30 8.52 -24.71
CA GLY A 468 11.56 9.26 -25.74
C GLY A 468 10.04 9.30 -25.57
N LYS A 469 9.49 8.83 -24.44
CA LYS A 469 8.05 8.81 -24.14
C LYS A 469 7.74 9.50 -22.81
N PRO A 470 7.61 10.83 -22.77
CA PRO A 470 7.27 11.56 -21.56
C PRO A 470 6.00 11.02 -20.90
N GLY A 471 6.05 10.78 -19.59
CA GLY A 471 4.94 10.26 -18.81
C GLY A 471 4.76 8.73 -18.86
N MET A 472 5.52 8.02 -19.68
CA MET A 472 5.49 6.55 -19.71
C MET A 472 6.65 5.94 -18.91
N PHE A 473 6.36 4.86 -18.20
CA PHE A 473 7.36 4.08 -17.46
C PHE A 473 7.01 2.59 -17.49
N ALA A 474 8.00 1.74 -17.21
CA ALA A 474 7.78 0.32 -16.94
C ALA A 474 8.17 0.02 -15.49
N GLY A 475 7.47 -0.89 -14.84
CA GLY A 475 7.77 -1.30 -13.46
C GLY A 475 7.27 -2.71 -13.17
N ILE A 476 7.64 -3.22 -12.01
CA ILE A 476 7.33 -4.57 -11.54
C ILE A 476 6.21 -4.50 -10.51
N VAL A 477 5.07 -5.14 -10.82
CA VAL A 477 3.92 -5.25 -9.92
C VAL A 477 3.98 -6.58 -9.18
N SER A 478 3.95 -6.54 -7.84
CA SER A 478 4.04 -7.72 -6.96
C SER A 478 3.11 -7.58 -5.75
N GLY A 479 3.12 -8.57 -4.84
CA GLY A 479 2.37 -8.53 -3.58
C GLY A 479 3.15 -7.88 -2.43
N HIS A 480 2.48 -7.59 -1.31
CA HIS A 480 3.15 -7.13 -0.08
C HIS A 480 4.00 -8.24 0.53
N HIS A 481 3.44 -9.45 0.63
CA HIS A 481 4.15 -10.68 0.96
C HIS A 481 4.30 -11.56 -0.30
N GLY A 482 5.06 -12.65 -0.17
CA GLY A 482 5.26 -13.63 -1.22
C GLY A 482 6.65 -13.53 -1.85
N GLU A 483 6.71 -13.69 -3.16
CA GLU A 483 7.96 -13.62 -3.92
C GLU A 483 8.65 -12.26 -3.77
N LYS A 484 9.96 -12.29 -3.52
CA LYS A 484 10.76 -11.10 -3.14
C LYS A 484 11.20 -10.32 -4.37
N ARG A 485 10.72 -9.08 -4.51
CA ARG A 485 11.10 -8.07 -5.52
C ARG A 485 11.07 -8.60 -6.96
N VAL A 486 10.18 -9.54 -7.22
CA VAL A 486 9.87 -10.08 -8.55
C VAL A 486 8.36 -10.04 -8.76
N GLY A 487 7.92 -9.96 -10.01
CA GLY A 487 6.50 -9.98 -10.31
C GLY A 487 6.16 -9.78 -11.78
N GLU A 488 5.04 -9.11 -12.03
CA GLU A 488 4.52 -8.84 -13.36
C GLU A 488 5.18 -7.58 -13.93
N LEU A 489 5.73 -7.66 -15.15
CA LEU A 489 6.23 -6.48 -15.86
C LEU A 489 5.04 -5.72 -16.47
N VAL A 490 4.85 -4.46 -16.07
CA VAL A 490 3.73 -3.62 -16.53
C VAL A 490 4.25 -2.30 -17.09
N ILE A 491 3.67 -1.89 -18.23
CA ILE A 491 3.88 -0.59 -18.86
C ILE A 491 2.77 0.35 -18.40
N PHE A 492 3.14 1.58 -18.05
CA PHE A 492 2.25 2.62 -17.55
C PHE A 492 2.36 3.90 -18.38
N ASP A 493 1.28 4.69 -18.39
CA ASP A 493 1.19 6.03 -18.98
C ASP A 493 0.36 6.94 -18.07
N ILE A 494 1.04 7.86 -17.37
CA ILE A 494 0.41 8.77 -16.40
C ILE A 494 -0.52 9.79 -17.06
N ASN A 495 -0.46 9.94 -18.38
CA ASN A 495 -1.36 10.83 -19.12
C ASN A 495 -2.75 10.19 -19.31
N LYS A 496 -2.86 8.87 -19.15
CA LYS A 496 -4.15 8.15 -19.17
C LYS A 496 -4.81 8.12 -17.79
N GLY A 497 -4.02 7.98 -16.74
CA GLY A 497 -4.49 7.95 -15.37
C GLY A 497 -3.38 7.61 -14.39
N ARG A 498 -3.65 7.78 -13.08
CA ARG A 498 -2.66 7.59 -12.00
C ARG A 498 -3.19 6.76 -10.82
N THR A 499 -4.48 6.40 -10.87
CA THR A 499 -5.18 5.69 -9.81
C THR A 499 -5.54 4.30 -10.31
N GLU A 500 -5.33 3.29 -9.47
CA GLU A 500 -5.59 1.90 -9.80
C GLU A 500 -4.96 1.53 -11.16
N THR A 501 -5.73 0.90 -12.05
CA THR A 501 -5.29 0.49 -13.40
C THR A 501 -5.48 1.56 -14.47
N ASP A 502 -5.92 2.79 -14.13
CA ASP A 502 -6.30 3.80 -15.14
C ASP A 502 -5.14 4.18 -16.08
N GLY A 503 -3.90 4.17 -15.59
CA GLY A 503 -2.72 4.40 -16.41
C GLY A 503 -1.98 3.13 -16.83
N ALA A 504 -2.49 1.94 -16.52
CA ALA A 504 -1.88 0.69 -16.94
C ALA A 504 -2.12 0.48 -18.44
N VAL A 505 -1.04 0.35 -19.21
CA VAL A 505 -1.10 0.18 -20.67
C VAL A 505 -1.13 -1.29 -21.05
N GLN A 506 -0.20 -2.08 -20.50
CA GLN A 506 -0.12 -3.51 -20.80
C GLN A 506 0.74 -4.22 -19.76
N LYS A 507 0.37 -5.46 -19.43
CA LYS A 507 1.24 -6.43 -18.76
C LYS A 507 2.01 -7.25 -19.81
N ILE A 508 3.25 -7.63 -19.54
CA ILE A 508 4.04 -8.54 -20.38
C ILE A 508 4.21 -9.88 -19.64
N PRO A 509 3.74 -11.01 -20.22
CA PRO A 509 2.94 -11.12 -21.43
C PRO A 509 1.47 -10.67 -21.21
N GLY A 510 0.80 -10.21 -22.27
CA GLY A 510 -0.56 -9.68 -22.22
C GLY A 510 -0.94 -8.81 -23.42
N TYR A 511 -0.38 -9.05 -24.61
CA TYR A 511 -0.63 -8.23 -25.80
C TYR A 511 -2.11 -8.09 -26.11
N GLY A 512 -2.58 -6.85 -26.20
CA GLY A 512 -3.97 -6.51 -26.51
C GLY A 512 -4.99 -6.84 -25.41
N LYS A 513 -4.53 -7.24 -24.21
CA LYS A 513 -5.40 -7.51 -23.06
C LYS A 513 -5.36 -6.34 -22.08
N GLU A 514 -6.51 -6.04 -21.48
CA GLU A 514 -6.58 -5.09 -20.37
C GLU A 514 -5.83 -5.63 -19.14
N VAL A 515 -5.25 -4.70 -18.37
CA VAL A 515 -4.61 -5.04 -17.10
C VAL A 515 -5.69 -5.09 -16.02
N PRO A 516 -5.95 -6.25 -15.40
CA PRO A 516 -7.02 -6.37 -14.42
C PRO A 516 -6.63 -5.71 -13.09
N ASN A 517 -7.58 -5.01 -12.46
CA ASN A 517 -7.41 -4.49 -11.11
C ASN A 517 -7.63 -5.62 -10.08
N ILE A 518 -6.57 -6.36 -9.76
CA ILE A 518 -6.61 -7.47 -8.80
C ILE A 518 -5.99 -7.01 -7.48
N ILE A 519 -6.81 -6.90 -6.43
CA ILE A 519 -6.33 -6.59 -5.08
C ILE A 519 -6.08 -7.91 -4.34
N LYS A 520 -4.81 -8.27 -4.19
CA LYS A 520 -4.42 -9.55 -3.59
C LYS A 520 -3.02 -9.47 -2.98
N ASP A 521 -2.89 -9.87 -1.72
CA ASP A 521 -1.57 -10.19 -1.16
C ASP A 521 -1.00 -11.45 -1.81
N GLN A 522 0.33 -11.52 -1.94
CA GLN A 522 0.99 -12.61 -2.65
C GLN A 522 0.49 -12.76 -4.10
N LEU A 523 0.23 -11.61 -4.76
CA LEU A 523 -0.34 -11.51 -6.10
C LEU A 523 0.30 -12.50 -7.10
N VAL A 524 1.62 -12.68 -7.01
CA VAL A 524 2.42 -13.43 -7.96
C VAL A 524 2.71 -14.88 -7.53
N ASN A 525 2.27 -15.28 -6.34
CA ASN A 525 2.48 -16.65 -5.87
C ASN A 525 1.65 -17.63 -6.71
N GLY A 526 2.32 -18.65 -7.27
CA GLY A 526 1.68 -19.68 -8.09
C GLY A 526 1.39 -19.26 -9.53
N LEU A 527 1.95 -18.15 -10.02
CA LEU A 527 1.87 -17.81 -11.44
C LEU A 527 2.50 -18.91 -12.31
N SER A 528 1.84 -19.22 -13.42
CA SER A 528 2.36 -20.13 -14.44
C SER A 528 3.20 -19.42 -15.51
N THR A 529 3.20 -18.08 -15.51
CA THR A 529 3.98 -17.23 -16.39
C THR A 529 5.32 -16.85 -15.76
N PRO A 530 6.35 -16.54 -16.57
CA PRO A 530 7.61 -16.00 -16.07
C PRO A 530 7.41 -14.76 -15.19
N MET A 531 8.22 -14.63 -14.15
CA MET A 531 8.26 -13.45 -13.27
C MET A 531 9.48 -12.59 -13.61
N PHE A 532 9.33 -11.27 -13.52
CA PHE A 532 10.32 -10.29 -13.91
C PHE A 532 10.82 -9.47 -12.72
N ALA A 533 12.02 -8.92 -12.84
CA ALA A 533 12.62 -7.92 -11.97
C ALA A 533 13.45 -6.94 -12.80
N GLU A 534 13.70 -5.75 -12.25
CA GLU A 534 14.73 -4.81 -12.73
C GLU A 534 14.60 -4.51 -14.26
N PRO A 535 13.44 -4.04 -14.74
CA PRO A 535 13.25 -3.76 -16.15
C PRO A 535 14.09 -2.57 -16.58
N SER A 536 14.61 -2.64 -17.80
CA SER A 536 15.45 -1.62 -18.42
C SER A 536 14.92 -1.34 -19.83
N PRO A 537 14.04 -0.33 -19.97
CA PRO A 537 13.41 -0.01 -21.24
C PRO A 537 14.43 0.47 -22.28
N LEU A 538 14.41 -0.13 -23.47
CA LEU A 538 15.17 0.33 -24.63
C LEU A 538 14.32 1.31 -25.46
N SER A 539 13.02 1.02 -25.53
CA SER A 539 12.00 1.81 -26.22
C SER A 539 10.61 1.55 -25.61
N ASP A 540 9.55 2.05 -26.26
CA ASP A 540 8.17 1.69 -25.93
C ASP A 540 7.76 0.29 -26.42
N ALA A 541 8.68 -0.44 -27.06
CA ALA A 541 8.46 -1.78 -27.57
C ALA A 541 9.35 -2.82 -26.91
N TYR A 542 10.63 -2.52 -26.65
CA TYR A 542 11.63 -3.49 -26.19
C TYR A 542 12.22 -3.13 -24.82
N PHE A 543 12.45 -4.16 -24.01
CA PHE A 543 12.93 -4.06 -22.64
C PHE A 543 13.94 -5.18 -22.35
N LEU A 544 15.04 -4.85 -21.68
CA LEU A 544 15.82 -5.86 -20.97
C LEU A 544 15.19 -6.07 -19.59
N ALA A 545 15.24 -7.29 -19.06
CA ALA A 545 14.80 -7.57 -17.70
C ALA A 545 15.52 -8.79 -17.12
N SER A 546 15.57 -8.86 -15.80
CA SER A 546 15.86 -10.11 -15.11
C SER A 546 14.58 -10.92 -15.00
N CYS A 547 14.66 -12.20 -15.32
CA CYS A 547 13.49 -13.05 -15.44
C CYS A 547 13.74 -14.45 -14.88
N ASN A 548 12.77 -14.92 -14.12
CA ASN A 548 12.65 -16.33 -13.83
C ASN A 548 11.95 -17.02 -15.01
N LEU A 549 12.74 -17.72 -15.82
CA LEU A 549 12.26 -18.40 -17.03
C LEU A 549 11.31 -19.57 -16.74
N ARG A 550 11.32 -20.11 -15.51
CA ARG A 550 10.50 -21.24 -15.09
C ARG A 550 9.97 -21.00 -13.68
N PRO A 551 8.66 -20.73 -13.52
CA PRO A 551 8.07 -20.45 -12.21
C PRO A 551 8.47 -21.49 -11.16
N GLY A 552 8.92 -21.03 -9.99
CA GLY A 552 9.38 -21.87 -8.89
C GLY A 552 10.87 -22.29 -8.95
N GLU A 553 11.60 -22.04 -10.04
CA GLU A 553 13.06 -22.17 -10.04
C GLU A 553 13.72 -20.90 -9.47
N PRO A 554 14.77 -21.00 -8.63
CA PRO A 554 15.33 -19.83 -7.95
C PRO A 554 16.34 -19.03 -8.79
N SER A 555 16.62 -19.44 -10.04
CA SER A 555 17.58 -18.76 -10.91
C SER A 555 16.93 -17.61 -11.69
N MET A 556 17.62 -16.48 -11.76
CA MET A 556 17.24 -15.33 -12.59
C MET A 556 18.17 -15.24 -13.79
N ASN A 557 17.61 -14.97 -14.96
CA ASN A 557 18.33 -14.85 -16.22
C ASN A 557 18.02 -13.51 -16.90
N ILE A 558 18.93 -13.01 -17.73
CA ILE A 558 18.66 -11.82 -18.54
C ILE A 558 17.82 -12.24 -19.75
N VAL A 559 16.74 -11.49 -19.99
CA VAL A 559 15.89 -11.64 -21.17
C VAL A 559 15.80 -10.32 -21.94
N LEU A 560 15.66 -10.42 -23.25
CA LEU A 560 15.02 -9.38 -24.05
C LEU A 560 13.53 -9.71 -24.11
N CYS A 561 12.69 -8.81 -23.64
CA CYS A 561 11.25 -8.92 -23.76
C CYS A 561 10.67 -7.74 -24.53
N ASP A 562 9.47 -7.91 -25.07
CA ASP A 562 8.80 -6.85 -25.81
C ASP A 562 7.30 -6.80 -25.53
N LYS A 563 6.69 -5.67 -25.90
CA LYS A 563 5.24 -5.47 -25.77
C LYS A 563 4.42 -6.48 -26.59
N PHE A 564 5.03 -7.26 -27.48
CA PHE A 564 4.34 -8.24 -28.31
C PHE A 564 4.33 -9.64 -27.68
N ASP A 565 4.79 -9.76 -26.43
CA ASP A 565 4.87 -10.96 -25.59
C ASP A 565 6.08 -11.87 -25.86
N ASN A 566 7.09 -11.41 -26.61
CA ASN A 566 8.32 -12.20 -26.70
C ASN A 566 9.08 -12.13 -25.37
N ILE A 567 9.61 -13.28 -24.96
CA ILE A 567 10.54 -13.42 -23.84
C ILE A 567 11.73 -14.24 -24.37
N VAL A 568 12.82 -13.56 -24.71
CA VAL A 568 14.00 -14.14 -25.35
C VAL A 568 15.14 -14.24 -24.33
N PRO A 569 15.47 -15.45 -23.84
CA PRO A 569 16.62 -15.65 -22.97
C PRO A 569 17.93 -15.22 -23.64
N LEU A 570 18.68 -14.34 -22.98
CA LEU A 570 20.06 -13.96 -23.34
C LEU A 570 21.08 -14.70 -22.48
N THR A 571 20.67 -15.12 -21.28
CA THR A 571 21.41 -16.08 -20.45
C THR A 571 20.55 -17.30 -20.15
N ALA A 572 21.20 -18.45 -19.92
CA ALA A 572 20.53 -19.70 -19.58
C ALA A 572 21.33 -20.46 -18.51
N SER A 573 21.23 -20.01 -17.26
CA SER A 573 21.81 -20.69 -16.09
C SER A 573 20.72 -21.17 -15.14
N SER A 574 20.96 -22.32 -14.51
CA SER A 574 20.16 -22.86 -13.40
C SER A 574 20.86 -22.69 -12.04
N TYR A 575 22.02 -22.03 -12.02
CA TYR A 575 22.85 -21.83 -10.83
C TYR A 575 22.97 -20.35 -10.44
N CYS A 576 23.36 -19.50 -11.39
CA CYS A 576 23.62 -18.09 -11.13
C CYS A 576 22.33 -17.26 -11.10
N ILE A 577 22.41 -16.12 -10.43
CA ILE A 577 21.42 -15.05 -10.51
C ILE A 577 22.02 -13.96 -11.39
N TYR A 578 21.34 -13.63 -12.49
CA TYR A 578 21.63 -12.45 -13.29
C TYR A 578 20.63 -11.34 -12.96
N ALA A 579 21.14 -10.17 -12.63
CA ALA A 579 20.39 -9.02 -12.13
C ALA A 579 20.75 -7.74 -12.91
N GLU A 580 19.82 -6.79 -12.90
CA GLU A 580 20.00 -5.39 -13.28
C GLU A 580 20.59 -5.16 -14.69
N PRO A 581 20.00 -5.76 -15.75
CA PRO A 581 20.53 -5.60 -17.10
C PRO A 581 20.34 -4.17 -17.61
N ARG A 582 21.38 -3.58 -18.19
CA ARG A 582 21.31 -2.29 -18.90
C ARG A 582 22.21 -2.29 -20.12
N LEU A 583 21.89 -1.49 -21.14
CA LEU A 583 22.83 -1.24 -22.22
C LEU A 583 24.02 -0.44 -21.69
N LEU A 584 25.22 -0.95 -21.92
CA LEU A 584 26.48 -0.31 -21.58
C LEU A 584 26.90 0.65 -22.70
N GLN A 585 26.26 1.81 -22.71
CA GLN A 585 26.49 2.87 -23.69
C GLN A 585 26.20 4.25 -23.09
N PRO A 586 26.73 5.34 -23.68
CA PRO A 586 26.33 6.68 -23.31
C PRO A 586 24.82 6.89 -23.48
N THR A 587 24.21 7.63 -22.57
CA THR A 587 22.78 7.99 -22.62
C THR A 587 22.61 9.50 -22.70
N LYS A 588 21.42 9.95 -23.11
CA LYS A 588 21.12 11.38 -23.12
C LYS A 588 21.03 11.88 -21.68
N LYS A 589 21.96 12.76 -21.34
CA LYS A 589 21.96 13.48 -20.07
C LYS A 589 20.66 14.30 -19.89
N PRO A 590 19.91 14.11 -18.79
CA PRO A 590 18.72 14.90 -18.47
C PRO A 590 19.03 16.40 -18.28
N ALA A 591 17.99 17.23 -18.29
CA ALA A 591 18.12 18.64 -17.95
C ALA A 591 18.61 18.81 -16.50
N VAL A 592 19.48 19.79 -16.27
CA VAL A 592 19.88 20.18 -14.91
C VAL A 592 18.81 21.13 -14.37
N ILE A 593 18.18 20.76 -13.27
CA ILE A 593 17.27 21.62 -12.52
C ILE A 593 18.10 22.35 -11.45
N PRO A 594 18.15 23.69 -11.44
CA PRO A 594 18.85 24.44 -10.40
C PRO A 594 18.21 24.24 -9.03
N ASP A 595 19.04 24.23 -7.99
CA ASP A 595 18.58 24.20 -6.60
C ASP A 595 17.69 25.41 -6.29
N LYS A 596 16.56 25.14 -5.64
CA LYS A 596 15.59 26.11 -5.14
C LYS A 596 15.70 26.28 -3.61
N VAL A 597 16.41 25.38 -2.94
CA VAL A 597 16.63 25.45 -1.49
C VAL A 597 17.43 26.69 -1.07
N LYS A 598 17.12 27.19 0.12
CA LYS A 598 17.88 28.24 0.83
C LYS A 598 18.28 27.71 2.20
N LEU A 599 19.53 27.31 2.34
CA LEU A 599 20.00 26.56 3.51
C LEU A 599 20.31 27.44 4.74
N ASP A 600 20.13 28.75 4.62
CA ASP A 600 20.24 29.74 5.71
C ASP A 600 18.94 29.90 6.52
N THR A 601 17.88 29.16 6.16
CA THR A 601 16.60 29.12 6.87
C THR A 601 16.18 27.69 7.24
N ASP A 602 15.30 27.58 8.23
CA ASP A 602 14.64 26.35 8.66
C ASP A 602 13.13 26.36 8.35
N LYS A 603 12.67 27.32 7.53
CA LYS A 603 11.26 27.48 7.14
C LYS A 603 11.02 27.26 5.65
N ALA A 604 9.77 26.96 5.31
CA ALA A 604 9.24 26.94 3.95
C ALA A 604 7.90 27.68 3.89
N THR A 605 7.46 28.04 2.69
CA THR A 605 6.13 28.62 2.43
C THR A 605 5.25 27.59 1.75
N VAL A 606 4.03 27.41 2.25
CA VAL A 606 2.96 26.65 1.60
C VAL A 606 1.98 27.62 0.96
N TYR A 607 1.63 27.37 -0.29
CA TYR A 607 0.63 28.12 -1.05
C TYR A 607 -0.43 27.16 -1.62
N ILE A 608 -1.69 27.45 -1.36
CA ILE A 608 -2.83 26.71 -1.87
C ILE A 608 -3.65 27.65 -2.74
N SER A 609 -3.88 27.26 -3.99
CA SER A 609 -4.60 28.12 -4.95
C SER A 609 -6.08 28.22 -4.59
N ASP A 610 -6.72 27.08 -4.36
CA ASP A 610 -8.15 26.98 -4.02
C ASP A 610 -8.46 25.62 -3.39
N ILE A 611 -8.77 25.62 -2.09
CA ILE A 611 -9.03 24.41 -1.31
C ILE A 611 -10.22 23.59 -1.83
N TYR A 612 -11.12 24.18 -2.62
CA TYR A 612 -12.30 23.52 -3.19
C TYR A 612 -12.03 22.81 -4.53
N GLN A 613 -10.80 22.86 -5.04
CA GLN A 613 -10.36 22.05 -6.17
C GLN A 613 -9.90 20.67 -5.71
N GLY A 614 -10.01 19.67 -6.59
CA GLY A 614 -9.61 18.29 -6.30
C GLY A 614 -10.73 17.41 -5.72
N ARG A 615 -10.44 16.10 -5.66
CA ARG A 615 -11.48 15.07 -5.40
C ARG A 615 -11.86 14.92 -3.94
N ALA A 616 -10.98 15.26 -2.99
CA ALA A 616 -11.22 14.99 -1.57
C ALA A 616 -12.23 15.94 -0.90
N ILE A 617 -12.38 17.17 -1.41
CA ILE A 617 -13.28 18.20 -0.87
C ILE A 617 -14.66 18.21 -1.54
N LYS A 618 -14.88 17.34 -2.55
CA LYS A 618 -16.10 17.32 -3.36
C LYS A 618 -17.34 17.16 -2.47
N GLY A 619 -18.32 18.03 -2.68
CA GLY A 619 -19.59 18.04 -1.93
C GLY A 619 -19.62 18.99 -0.74
N VAL A 620 -18.46 19.55 -0.33
CA VAL A 620 -18.41 20.63 0.67
C VAL A 620 -18.75 21.98 0.00
N PRO A 621 -19.75 22.74 0.50
CA PRO A 621 -20.07 24.05 -0.06
C PRO A 621 -18.94 25.07 0.10
N GLU A 622 -18.81 25.96 -0.89
CA GLU A 622 -17.87 27.07 -0.83
C GLU A 622 -18.08 27.93 0.43
N GLY A 623 -16.97 28.37 1.02
CA GLY A 623 -16.96 29.11 2.27
C GLY A 623 -17.11 28.27 3.55
N LYS A 624 -17.35 26.95 3.49
CA LYS A 624 -17.36 26.09 4.69
C LYS A 624 -16.00 25.85 5.30
N ALA A 625 -14.99 25.58 4.49
CA ALA A 625 -13.61 25.53 4.94
C ALA A 625 -13.17 26.91 5.47
N LYS A 626 -12.76 26.98 6.74
CA LYS A 626 -12.34 28.22 7.42
C LYS A 626 -10.87 28.25 7.79
N THR A 627 -10.35 27.13 8.27
CA THR A 627 -8.96 27.04 8.72
C THR A 627 -8.35 25.71 8.30
N LEU A 628 -7.03 25.69 8.19
CA LEU A 628 -6.25 24.47 8.07
C LEU A 628 -5.58 24.18 9.41
N ARG A 629 -5.76 22.98 9.96
CA ARG A 629 -4.94 22.49 11.07
C ARG A 629 -3.64 21.94 10.49
N VAL A 630 -2.52 22.36 11.08
CA VAL A 630 -1.18 21.90 10.71
C VAL A 630 -0.62 21.05 11.84
N PHE A 631 -0.28 19.80 11.55
CA PHE A 631 0.35 18.90 12.50
C PHE A 631 1.42 18.04 11.81
N MET A 632 2.30 17.46 12.61
CA MET A 632 3.35 16.53 12.17
C MET A 632 3.10 15.15 12.76
N SER A 633 3.46 14.12 12.01
CA SER A 633 3.59 12.76 12.54
C SER A 633 5.05 12.54 12.99
N GLU A 634 5.27 12.38 14.30
CA GLU A 634 6.57 11.99 14.85
C GLU A 634 6.72 10.47 14.77
N TYR A 635 7.44 10.07 13.72
CA TYR A 635 7.60 8.69 13.30
C TYR A 635 8.37 7.79 14.27
N SER A 636 8.06 6.49 14.19
CA SER A 636 8.55 5.46 15.11
C SER A 636 10.08 5.39 15.14
N PRO A 637 10.69 5.66 16.31
CA PRO A 637 12.07 5.30 16.55
C PRO A 637 12.28 3.78 16.46
N ARG A 638 13.52 3.40 16.21
CA ARG A 638 13.99 2.00 16.29
C ARG A 638 13.39 1.25 17.49
N ASN A 639 12.81 0.08 17.21
CA ASN A 639 12.25 -0.87 18.18
C ASN A 639 11.12 -0.32 19.09
N THR A 640 10.32 0.64 18.62
CA THR A 640 9.19 1.22 19.41
C THR A 640 7.82 1.08 18.75
N GLY A 641 7.76 0.66 17.48
CA GLY A 641 6.53 0.59 16.69
C GLY A 641 5.59 -0.55 17.07
N GLY A 642 4.41 -0.56 16.45
CA GLY A 642 3.44 -1.66 16.52
C GLY A 642 2.02 -1.20 16.21
N HIS A 643 1.17 -2.14 15.83
CA HIS A 643 -0.16 -1.87 15.25
C HIS A 643 -1.09 -1.06 16.15
N TYR A 644 -1.17 -1.39 17.43
CA TYR A 644 -2.03 -0.69 18.40
C TYR A 644 -1.20 -0.03 19.48
N VAL A 645 0.00 0.43 19.14
CA VAL A 645 0.86 1.11 20.12
C VAL A 645 0.32 2.49 20.41
N MET A 646 -0.18 3.24 19.43
CA MET A 646 -0.67 4.61 19.65
C MET A 646 -2.06 4.70 20.26
N GLY A 647 -2.90 3.71 20.02
CA GLY A 647 -4.30 3.70 20.43
C GLY A 647 -5.02 2.53 19.76
N MET A 648 -6.22 2.22 20.21
CA MET A 648 -7.07 1.20 19.57
C MET A 648 -7.77 1.78 18.34
N GLU A 649 -7.58 1.17 17.16
CA GLU A 649 -8.04 1.71 15.88
C GLU A 649 -7.60 3.19 15.71
N SER A 650 -6.36 3.48 16.09
CA SER A 650 -5.69 4.78 15.97
C SER A 650 -4.63 4.68 14.87
N ASN A 651 -4.08 5.83 14.47
CA ASN A 651 -2.93 5.93 13.57
C ASN A 651 -1.67 5.28 14.15
N TRP A 652 -0.61 5.19 13.35
CA TRP A 652 0.66 4.57 13.71
C TRP A 652 1.63 5.47 14.48
N ASP A 653 1.39 6.78 14.48
CA ASP A 653 2.39 7.80 14.82
C ASP A 653 1.97 8.73 15.95
N VAL A 654 2.95 9.25 16.70
CA VAL A 654 2.71 10.32 17.67
C VAL A 654 2.38 11.61 16.92
N LYS A 655 1.33 12.31 17.34
CA LYS A 655 0.92 13.57 16.71
C LYS A 655 1.55 14.77 17.41
N VAL A 656 2.12 15.69 16.64
CA VAL A 656 2.61 17.00 17.11
C VAL A 656 1.78 18.10 16.47
N LEU A 657 0.97 18.78 17.28
CA LEU A 657 0.08 19.83 16.81
C LEU A 657 0.82 21.17 16.81
N TYR A 658 0.93 21.81 15.65
CA TYR A 658 1.53 23.15 15.52
C TYR A 658 0.50 24.26 15.68
N GLY A 659 -0.70 24.07 15.11
CA GLY A 659 -1.78 25.03 15.25
C GLY A 659 -2.70 25.09 14.03
N THR A 660 -3.27 26.26 13.77
CA THR A 660 -4.15 26.50 12.63
C THR A 660 -3.72 27.70 11.79
N THR A 661 -4.21 27.78 10.55
CA THR A 661 -4.02 28.94 9.68
C THR A 661 -5.31 29.24 8.90
N PRO A 662 -5.70 30.51 8.69
CA PRO A 662 -6.96 30.84 8.02
C PRO A 662 -6.94 30.56 6.52
N ILE A 663 -8.11 30.18 6.00
CA ILE A 663 -8.40 30.07 4.56
C ILE A 663 -9.10 31.36 4.13
N ASN A 664 -8.69 31.95 3.00
CA ASN A 664 -9.32 33.13 2.44
C ASN A 664 -10.74 32.81 1.92
N LYS A 665 -11.55 33.86 1.71
CA LYS A 665 -12.92 33.68 1.22
C LYS A 665 -12.99 33.00 -0.13
N ASP A 666 -11.98 33.22 -0.96
CA ASP A 666 -11.84 32.62 -2.28
C ASP A 666 -11.21 31.22 -2.26
N GLY A 667 -11.11 30.58 -1.09
CA GLY A 667 -10.55 29.23 -0.92
C GLY A 667 -9.01 29.16 -0.91
N SER A 668 -8.31 30.26 -1.18
CA SER A 668 -6.84 30.28 -1.22
C SER A 668 -6.21 30.39 0.17
N ALA A 669 -4.98 29.91 0.34
CA ALA A 669 -4.22 30.05 1.58
C ALA A 669 -2.71 30.21 1.32
N VAL A 670 -2.02 30.98 2.18
CA VAL A 670 -0.55 31.08 2.16
C VAL A 670 0.01 31.24 3.57
N PHE A 671 0.94 30.37 3.95
CA PHE A 671 1.49 30.33 5.30
C PHE A 671 2.90 29.74 5.35
N GLU A 672 3.65 30.07 6.40
CA GLU A 672 4.95 29.48 6.69
C GLU A 672 4.81 28.21 7.52
N VAL A 673 5.68 27.24 7.23
CA VAL A 673 5.82 25.99 7.98
C VAL A 673 7.30 25.71 8.27
N PRO A 674 7.61 24.90 9.30
CA PRO A 674 8.96 24.38 9.45
C PRO A 674 9.33 23.50 8.23
N ALA A 675 10.54 23.68 7.73
CA ALA A 675 11.08 22.84 6.65
C ALA A 675 11.54 21.47 7.18
N ASN A 676 11.77 20.53 6.28
CA ASN A 676 12.42 19.24 6.57
C ASN A 676 11.64 18.39 7.60
N LEU A 677 10.31 18.49 7.62
CA LEU A 677 9.42 17.72 8.49
C LEU A 677 8.26 17.10 7.68
N PRO A 678 7.72 15.95 8.12
CA PRO A 678 6.52 15.34 7.53
C PRO A 678 5.25 16.00 8.10
N LEU A 679 4.72 17.00 7.40
CA LEU A 679 3.56 17.77 7.81
C LEU A 679 2.28 17.26 7.13
N THR A 680 1.17 17.32 7.86
CA THR A 680 -0.17 16.93 7.42
C THR A 680 -1.14 18.09 7.66
N LEU A 681 -2.14 18.20 6.77
CA LEU A 681 -3.20 19.22 6.85
C LEU A 681 -4.56 18.57 7.09
N GLN A 682 -5.38 19.22 7.92
CA GLN A 682 -6.83 18.99 7.99
C GLN A 682 -7.56 20.28 7.64
N VAL A 683 -8.53 20.19 6.74
CA VAL A 683 -9.46 21.28 6.44
C VAL A 683 -10.53 21.30 7.51
N LEU A 684 -10.73 22.44 8.18
CA LEU A 684 -11.68 22.59 9.26
C LEU A 684 -12.82 23.54 8.90
N ASP A 685 -14.00 23.28 9.46
CA ASP A 685 -15.13 24.21 9.44
C ASP A 685 -14.97 25.36 10.47
N ASP A 686 -16.03 26.16 10.66
CA ASP A 686 -16.09 27.27 11.60
C ASP A 686 -16.16 26.84 13.07
N GLU A 687 -16.51 25.59 13.35
CA GLU A 687 -16.50 24.99 14.68
C GLU A 687 -15.16 24.31 15.01
N GLY A 688 -14.24 24.23 14.03
CA GLY A 688 -12.93 23.59 14.17
C GLY A 688 -12.97 22.06 13.97
N LYS A 689 -14.05 21.54 13.40
CA LYS A 689 -14.21 20.11 13.10
C LYS A 689 -13.64 19.79 11.72
N GLU A 690 -13.06 18.62 11.58
CA GLU A 690 -12.54 18.16 10.30
C GLU A 690 -13.64 18.01 9.24
N LEU A 691 -13.38 18.59 8.07
CA LEU A 691 -14.07 18.36 6.81
C LEU A 691 -13.32 17.37 5.92
N VAL A 692 -12.00 17.51 5.83
CA VAL A 692 -11.13 16.64 5.02
C VAL A 692 -9.78 16.50 5.69
N GLN A 693 -9.28 15.27 5.77
CA GLN A 693 -7.93 14.94 6.19
C GLN A 693 -7.07 14.59 4.98
N MET A 694 -5.86 15.17 4.92
CA MET A 694 -4.79 14.66 4.08
C MET A 694 -4.32 13.31 4.64
N ARG A 695 -4.63 12.22 3.92
CA ARG A 695 -4.23 10.86 4.31
C ARG A 695 -2.84 10.47 3.82
N SER A 696 -1.88 11.35 4.10
CA SER A 696 -0.46 11.27 3.77
C SER A 696 0.23 12.45 4.48
N TRP A 697 1.44 12.79 4.07
CA TRP A 697 2.18 13.98 4.49
C TRP A 697 2.88 14.62 3.30
N PHE A 698 3.23 15.88 3.46
CA PHE A 698 4.18 16.57 2.59
C PHE A 698 5.43 16.97 3.39
N SER A 699 6.53 17.16 2.67
CA SER A 699 7.76 17.75 3.22
C SER A 699 8.19 18.89 2.32
N ALA A 700 8.37 20.06 2.91
CA ALA A 700 8.91 21.23 2.21
C ALA A 700 10.37 21.42 2.61
N MET A 701 11.23 21.72 1.65
CA MET A 701 12.66 21.99 1.89
C MET A 701 12.88 23.45 2.34
N PRO A 702 14.05 23.77 2.92
CA PRO A 702 14.38 25.12 3.35
C PRO A 702 14.23 26.16 2.24
N GLY A 703 13.48 27.22 2.50
CA GLY A 703 13.22 28.32 1.56
C GLY A 703 12.31 27.96 0.38
N GLU A 704 11.77 26.74 0.33
CA GLU A 704 10.86 26.30 -0.72
C GLU A 704 9.54 27.07 -0.66
N LYS A 705 8.98 27.36 -1.83
CA LYS A 705 7.57 27.77 -1.99
C LYS A 705 6.80 26.58 -2.55
N LEU A 706 6.32 25.73 -1.66
CA LEU A 706 5.52 24.55 -2.01
C LEU A 706 4.12 25.02 -2.40
N SER A 707 3.63 24.52 -3.54
CA SER A 707 2.33 24.92 -4.08
C SER A 707 1.48 23.70 -4.43
N CYS A 708 0.21 23.73 -4.01
CA CYS A 708 -0.83 22.84 -4.52
C CYS A 708 -1.98 23.64 -5.15
N ILE A 709 -2.76 22.98 -5.99
CA ILE A 709 -3.96 23.57 -6.58
C ILE A 709 -5.09 23.55 -5.55
N GLY A 710 -5.38 22.38 -4.97
CA GLY A 710 -6.46 22.19 -4.01
C GLY A 710 -6.31 20.93 -3.17
N CYS A 711 -7.43 20.41 -2.66
CA CYS A 711 -7.47 19.19 -1.87
C CYS A 711 -7.46 17.94 -2.75
N HIS A 712 -6.27 17.35 -2.94
CA HIS A 712 -6.09 16.10 -3.67
C HIS A 712 -6.42 16.28 -5.17
N GLU A 713 -5.85 17.34 -5.78
CA GLU A 713 -5.95 17.61 -7.22
C GLU A 713 -5.32 16.50 -8.05
N SER A 714 -5.72 16.40 -9.32
CA SER A 714 -4.97 15.60 -10.28
C SER A 714 -3.69 16.34 -10.66
N GLN A 715 -2.56 15.63 -10.80
CA GLN A 715 -1.29 16.23 -11.25
C GLN A 715 -1.34 16.78 -12.69
N ASN A 716 -2.38 16.45 -13.46
CA ASN A 716 -2.61 17.00 -14.81
C ASN A 716 -3.62 18.17 -14.78
N GLU A 717 -4.09 18.58 -13.59
CA GLU A 717 -5.00 19.69 -13.40
C GLU A 717 -4.26 21.03 -13.51
N ALA A 718 -4.90 22.02 -14.13
CA ALA A 718 -4.35 23.36 -14.21
C ALA A 718 -4.86 24.20 -13.02
N PRO A 719 -4.03 25.07 -12.43
CA PRO A 719 -4.51 25.97 -11.39
C PRO A 719 -5.59 26.93 -11.94
N PRO A 720 -6.49 27.44 -11.08
CA PRO A 720 -7.48 28.44 -11.48
C PRO A 720 -6.84 29.64 -12.19
N ALA A 721 -7.39 30.04 -13.33
CA ALA A 721 -6.92 31.18 -14.11
C ALA A 721 -7.40 32.53 -13.52
N ARG A 722 -7.16 32.75 -12.22
CA ARG A 722 -7.49 33.98 -11.49
C ARG A 722 -6.41 34.35 -10.49
N LEU A 723 -6.25 35.63 -10.21
CA LEU A 723 -5.44 36.10 -9.10
C LEU A 723 -6.16 35.79 -7.78
N THR A 724 -5.57 34.94 -6.97
CA THR A 724 -6.11 34.56 -5.65
C THR A 724 -5.81 35.64 -4.62
N GLU A 725 -6.57 35.69 -3.53
CA GLU A 725 -6.25 36.56 -2.40
C GLU A 725 -4.87 36.22 -1.81
N ALA A 726 -4.55 34.93 -1.67
CA ALA A 726 -3.26 34.46 -1.17
C ALA A 726 -2.07 34.97 -2.00
N SER A 727 -2.21 35.12 -3.32
CA SER A 727 -1.13 35.62 -4.19
C SER A 727 -0.68 37.05 -3.89
N ARG A 728 -1.49 37.82 -3.15
CA ARG A 728 -1.24 39.21 -2.76
C ARG A 728 -0.89 39.34 -1.27
N GLN A 729 -0.84 38.23 -0.54
CA GLN A 729 -0.55 38.21 0.89
C GLN A 729 0.90 37.79 1.14
N ALA A 730 1.48 38.33 2.21
CA ALA A 730 2.67 37.73 2.79
C ALA A 730 2.29 36.39 3.46
N PRO A 731 3.17 35.38 3.45
CA PRO A 731 2.95 34.13 4.18
C PRO A 731 2.66 34.41 5.67
N ARG A 732 1.53 33.88 6.16
CA ARG A 732 1.15 34.01 7.57
C ARG A 732 1.90 33.00 8.45
N GLN A 733 2.10 33.33 9.72
CA GLN A 733 2.53 32.34 10.71
C GLN A 733 1.36 31.42 11.08
N ILE A 734 1.69 30.24 11.59
CA ILE A 734 0.69 29.33 12.18
C ILE A 734 0.23 29.93 13.52
N ASP A 735 -1.09 30.06 13.69
CA ASP A 735 -1.71 30.47 14.95
C ASP A 735 -1.63 29.29 15.94
N GLN A 736 -1.01 29.53 17.10
CA GLN A 736 -0.84 28.52 18.13
C GLN A 736 -2.19 28.02 18.69
N TRP A 737 -2.31 26.71 18.89
CA TRP A 737 -3.53 26.07 19.38
C TRP A 737 -3.47 25.81 20.89
N TYR A 738 -4.10 26.70 21.66
CA TYR A 738 -4.14 26.69 23.14
C TYR A 738 -2.77 26.49 23.80
N GLY A 739 -1.72 27.10 23.24
CA GLY A 739 -0.34 27.01 23.72
C GLY A 739 0.67 26.66 22.62
N PRO A 740 1.95 26.48 22.97
CA PRO A 740 3.00 26.16 22.00
C PRO A 740 2.77 24.79 21.34
N ALA A 741 3.47 24.58 20.22
CA ALA A 741 3.46 23.30 19.50
C ALA A 741 3.89 22.16 20.42
N ARG A 742 3.12 21.06 20.44
CA ARG A 742 3.34 19.96 21.38
C ARG A 742 2.75 18.63 20.92
N THR A 743 3.19 17.55 21.55
CA THR A 743 2.59 16.24 21.31
C THR A 743 1.15 16.16 21.83
N PHE A 744 0.29 15.42 21.11
CA PHE A 744 -1.14 15.32 21.39
C PHE A 744 -1.53 13.88 21.70
N GLY A 745 -2.22 13.66 22.82
CA GLY A 745 -2.63 12.32 23.26
C GLY A 745 -3.67 12.35 24.38
N PHE A 746 -4.31 11.21 24.65
CA PHE A 746 -5.45 11.10 25.56
C PHE A 746 -5.13 11.59 26.98
N MET A 747 -4.05 11.11 27.60
CA MET A 747 -3.75 11.47 28.99
C MET A 747 -3.37 12.95 29.15
N THR A 748 -2.81 13.57 28.11
CA THR A 748 -2.44 14.99 28.08
C THR A 748 -3.61 15.91 27.79
N GLU A 749 -4.49 15.53 26.88
CA GLU A 749 -5.43 16.46 26.25
C GLU A 749 -6.90 16.13 26.53
N VAL A 750 -7.21 14.86 26.83
CA VAL A 750 -8.59 14.37 27.00
C VAL A 750 -8.92 14.06 28.44
N GLN A 751 -8.07 13.31 29.15
CA GLN A 751 -8.29 13.01 30.57
C GLN A 751 -8.54 14.29 31.41
N PRO A 752 -7.83 15.42 31.20
CA PRO A 752 -8.11 16.64 31.96
C PRO A 752 -9.52 17.19 31.72
N VAL A 753 -10.07 17.02 30.51
CA VAL A 753 -11.44 17.40 30.19
C VAL A 753 -12.43 16.51 30.96
N LEU A 754 -12.15 15.20 31.03
CA LEU A 754 -12.96 14.25 31.80
C LEU A 754 -12.91 14.55 33.31
N ASP A 755 -11.73 14.87 33.83
CA ASP A 755 -11.50 15.19 35.25
C ASP A 755 -12.34 16.40 35.70
N ARG A 756 -12.39 17.44 34.85
CA ARG A 756 -13.16 18.66 35.13
C ARG A 756 -14.66 18.47 35.00
N ASN A 757 -15.11 17.75 33.97
CA ASN A 757 -16.51 17.83 33.50
C ASN A 757 -17.32 16.53 33.66
N CYS A 758 -16.67 15.37 33.78
CA CYS A 758 -17.35 14.07 33.64
C CYS A 758 -17.26 13.19 34.90
N ILE A 759 -16.11 13.18 35.59
CA ILE A 759 -15.83 12.23 36.68
C ILE A 759 -16.83 12.32 37.84
N SER A 760 -17.44 13.49 38.09
CA SER A 760 -18.44 13.64 39.17
C SER A 760 -19.59 12.65 39.07
N CYS A 761 -19.96 12.22 37.85
CA CYS A 761 -21.00 11.23 37.59
C CYS A 761 -20.43 9.90 37.03
N HIS A 762 -19.18 9.90 36.56
CA HIS A 762 -18.50 8.77 35.92
C HIS A 762 -17.31 8.26 36.75
N ASN A 763 -17.54 8.01 38.04
CA ASN A 763 -16.50 7.57 39.01
C ASN A 763 -16.61 6.09 39.41
N GLY A 764 -17.56 5.34 38.86
CA GLY A 764 -17.82 3.94 39.20
C GLY A 764 -18.63 3.71 40.48
N GLN A 765 -19.03 4.78 41.19
CA GLN A 765 -19.84 4.72 42.42
C GLN A 765 -21.27 5.22 42.23
N THR A 766 -21.51 6.08 41.24
CA THR A 766 -22.83 6.64 40.94
C THR A 766 -23.77 5.59 40.35
N THR A 767 -24.97 5.43 40.93
CA THR A 767 -26.07 4.63 40.38
C THR A 767 -27.25 5.53 40.04
N TYR A 768 -27.87 5.35 38.85
CA TYR A 768 -29.05 6.13 38.43
C TYR A 768 -30.35 5.32 38.61
N PRO A 769 -31.45 5.96 39.03
CA PRO A 769 -32.76 5.31 39.10
C PRO A 769 -33.40 5.20 37.69
N ALA A 770 -33.88 4.00 37.34
CA ALA A 770 -34.59 3.58 36.10
C ALA A 770 -33.74 2.73 35.12
N PRO A 771 -34.36 1.83 34.32
CA PRO A 771 -33.70 0.65 33.78
C PRO A 771 -32.83 1.02 32.58
N ARG A 772 -31.58 1.42 32.85
CA ARG A 772 -30.55 1.43 31.83
C ARG A 772 -30.12 0.00 31.55
N THR A 773 -30.13 -0.38 30.29
CA THR A 773 -29.65 -1.66 29.75
C THR A 773 -28.11 -1.78 29.78
N GLY A 774 -27.38 -0.80 30.32
CA GLY A 774 -25.91 -0.76 30.34
C GLY A 774 -25.28 -0.06 31.56
N THR A 775 -24.02 -0.38 31.80
CA THR A 775 -23.17 0.21 32.86
C THR A 775 -22.70 1.61 32.49
N ILE A 776 -22.66 2.51 33.49
CA ILE A 776 -22.09 3.86 33.32
C ILE A 776 -20.57 3.73 33.18
N PRO A 777 -19.93 4.33 32.15
CA PRO A 777 -18.48 4.25 32.00
C PRO A 777 -17.78 4.96 33.17
N ASN A 778 -16.70 4.36 33.67
CA ASN A 778 -15.88 4.93 34.74
C ASN A 778 -14.64 5.62 34.14
N PHE A 779 -14.62 6.95 34.18
CA PHE A 779 -13.51 7.77 33.69
C PHE A 779 -12.49 8.12 34.78
N ALA A 780 -12.80 7.82 36.05
CA ALA A 780 -11.90 8.07 37.18
C ALA A 780 -10.83 6.98 37.36
N ASP A 781 -11.10 5.76 36.90
CA ASP A 781 -10.11 4.69 36.94
C ASP A 781 -9.10 4.86 35.79
N THR A 782 -7.96 5.47 36.10
CA THR A 782 -6.85 5.66 35.16
C THR A 782 -5.82 4.52 35.20
N SER A 783 -6.07 3.46 35.99
CA SER A 783 -5.19 2.29 35.99
C SER A 783 -5.09 1.68 34.60
N LYS A 784 -3.90 1.19 34.24
CA LYS A 784 -3.68 0.65 32.90
C LYS A 784 -4.09 -0.82 32.81
N ILE A 785 -4.64 -1.20 31.66
CA ILE A 785 -4.90 -2.60 31.29
C ILE A 785 -4.38 -2.84 29.88
N GLY A 786 -3.72 -3.98 29.70
CA GLY A 786 -3.28 -4.52 28.41
C GLY A 786 -3.54 -6.02 28.39
N THR A 787 -3.58 -6.61 27.20
CA THR A 787 -3.95 -8.02 27.02
C THR A 787 -2.96 -8.87 26.25
N GLY A 788 -1.78 -8.34 25.94
CA GLY A 788 -0.72 -9.09 25.29
C GLY A 788 0.25 -8.19 24.53
N SER A 789 1.06 -8.79 23.65
CA SER A 789 2.07 -8.07 22.85
C SER A 789 1.49 -7.22 21.71
N GLU A 790 0.27 -7.50 21.26
CA GLU A 790 -0.35 -6.79 20.13
C GLU A 790 -1.13 -5.53 20.57
N ILE A 791 -1.83 -5.59 21.72
CA ILE A 791 -2.68 -4.49 22.22
C ILE A 791 -1.87 -3.66 23.21
N GLY A 792 -1.74 -2.36 22.94
CA GLY A 792 -1.08 -1.42 23.84
C GLY A 792 -1.70 -1.38 25.24
N THR A 793 -0.87 -1.07 26.23
CA THR A 793 -1.30 -0.93 27.63
C THR A 793 -1.82 0.49 27.88
N PHE A 794 -3.14 0.66 27.93
CA PHE A 794 -3.81 1.96 28.05
C PHE A 794 -4.65 2.09 29.33
N SER A 795 -4.97 3.32 29.74
CA SER A 795 -5.81 3.58 30.90
C SER A 795 -7.21 2.99 30.71
N LYS A 796 -7.84 2.50 31.78
CA LYS A 796 -9.23 2.06 31.73
C LYS A 796 -10.20 3.20 31.39
N SER A 797 -9.86 4.45 31.72
CA SER A 797 -10.61 5.63 31.30
C SER A 797 -10.64 5.82 29.76
N TYR A 798 -9.52 5.57 29.06
CA TYR A 798 -9.50 5.53 27.59
C TYR A 798 -10.40 4.41 27.06
N TRP A 799 -10.27 3.21 27.62
CA TRP A 799 -11.12 2.06 27.27
C TRP A 799 -12.61 2.24 27.61
N ALA A 800 -12.94 3.14 28.52
CA ALA A 800 -14.32 3.47 28.82
C ALA A 800 -14.91 4.48 27.81
N LEU A 801 -14.08 5.33 27.19
CA LEU A 801 -14.52 6.37 26.27
C LEU A 801 -14.49 5.96 24.79
N HIS A 802 -13.51 5.13 24.39
CA HIS A 802 -13.33 4.74 22.98
C HIS A 802 -14.55 4.10 22.26
N PRO A 803 -15.56 3.47 22.92
CA PRO A 803 -16.74 2.95 22.25
C PRO A 803 -17.64 4.03 21.64
N TYR A 804 -17.58 5.25 22.19
CA TYR A 804 -18.50 6.35 21.85
C TYR A 804 -17.97 7.26 20.74
N VAL A 805 -16.84 6.92 20.15
CA VAL A 805 -16.18 7.70 19.10
C VAL A 805 -16.03 6.89 17.82
N ARG A 806 -16.43 7.51 16.70
CA ARG A 806 -16.28 6.96 15.34
C ARG A 806 -15.05 7.58 14.72
N ARG A 807 -14.27 6.76 14.02
CA ARG A 807 -12.93 7.08 13.55
C ARG A 807 -12.52 6.09 12.46
N ASN A 808 -11.54 6.45 11.65
CA ASN A 808 -11.03 5.57 10.60
C ASN A 808 -9.92 4.67 11.17
N GLY A 809 -10.05 3.35 11.06
CA GLY A 809 -9.00 2.44 11.54
C GLY A 809 -7.69 2.56 10.74
N PRO A 810 -6.56 2.03 11.24
CA PRO A 810 -5.30 1.94 10.50
C PRO A 810 -5.39 1.05 9.25
N GLU A 811 -6.50 0.34 9.03
CA GLU A 811 -6.78 -0.48 7.83
C GLU A 811 -7.99 0.00 7.01
N GLY A 812 -8.59 1.14 7.35
CA GLY A 812 -9.77 1.58 6.61
C GLY A 812 -9.45 1.93 5.16
N ASP A 813 -10.49 2.00 4.32
CA ASP A 813 -10.39 2.10 2.85
C ASP A 813 -9.26 3.03 2.41
N TRP A 814 -8.26 2.55 1.68
CA TRP A 814 -7.11 3.34 1.23
C TRP A 814 -7.49 4.43 0.22
N ARG A 815 -8.64 4.29 -0.45
CA ARG A 815 -9.11 5.26 -1.44
C ARG A 815 -9.51 6.57 -0.77
N ASN A 816 -9.71 7.61 -1.57
CA ASN A 816 -10.16 8.90 -1.05
C ASN A 816 -11.48 8.74 -0.30
N MET A 817 -11.50 9.24 0.94
CA MET A 817 -12.71 9.25 1.76
C MET A 817 -13.68 10.33 1.27
N THR A 818 -14.97 10.11 1.48
CA THR A 818 -15.98 11.15 1.34
C THR A 818 -15.69 12.28 2.33
N ALA A 819 -15.80 13.53 1.89
CA ALA A 819 -15.63 14.67 2.79
C ALA A 819 -16.62 14.58 3.96
N ALA A 820 -16.13 14.90 5.17
CA ALA A 820 -16.84 14.80 6.44
C ALA A 820 -17.34 13.39 6.80
N GLU A 821 -16.82 12.33 6.18
CA GLU A 821 -17.19 10.93 6.52
C GLU A 821 -16.94 10.63 7.99
N PHE A 822 -15.77 10.99 8.54
CA PHE A 822 -15.38 10.73 9.94
C PHE A 822 -15.35 11.99 10.81
N THR A 823 -16.02 13.06 10.38
CA THR A 823 -16.10 14.29 11.18
C THR A 823 -16.62 13.99 12.59
N ALA A 824 -16.14 14.73 13.59
CA ALA A 824 -16.41 14.46 15.00
C ALA A 824 -17.91 14.37 15.33
N ASP A 825 -18.78 15.06 14.60
CA ASP A 825 -20.25 15.01 14.75
C ASP A 825 -20.87 13.63 14.43
N THR A 826 -20.13 12.71 13.79
CA THR A 826 -20.58 11.33 13.56
C THR A 826 -20.31 10.41 14.76
N SER A 827 -19.61 10.92 15.78
CA SER A 827 -19.37 10.23 17.04
C SER A 827 -20.53 10.41 18.02
N GLU A 828 -20.96 9.31 18.64
CA GLU A 828 -22.01 9.35 19.68
C GLU A 828 -21.66 10.31 20.82
N LEU A 829 -20.38 10.39 21.21
CA LEU A 829 -19.90 11.32 22.25
C LEU A 829 -20.26 12.78 21.94
N ILE A 830 -19.85 13.28 20.76
CA ILE A 830 -20.08 14.67 20.37
C ILE A 830 -21.58 14.95 20.21
N GLN A 831 -22.30 13.99 19.65
CA GLN A 831 -23.75 14.06 19.52
C GLN A 831 -24.48 14.17 20.88
N LEU A 832 -24.07 13.38 21.88
CA LEU A 832 -24.62 13.44 23.24
C LEU A 832 -24.31 14.77 23.92
N LEU A 833 -23.07 15.25 23.81
CA LEU A 833 -22.64 16.51 24.43
C LEU A 833 -23.30 17.72 23.77
N SER A 834 -23.44 17.71 22.44
CA SER A 834 -24.08 18.79 21.67
C SER A 834 -25.59 18.87 21.92
N LYS A 835 -26.25 17.72 22.09
CA LYS A 835 -27.63 17.68 22.60
C LYS A 835 -27.67 18.27 24.01
N GLY A 836 -26.79 17.82 24.87
CA GLY A 836 -26.74 18.16 26.29
C GLY A 836 -26.90 16.90 27.12
N HIS A 837 -25.89 16.60 27.92
CA HIS A 837 -25.81 15.36 28.70
C HIS A 837 -25.95 15.68 30.19
N GLN A 838 -27.13 15.42 30.76
CA GLN A 838 -27.41 15.60 32.20
C GLN A 838 -27.05 17.01 32.74
N GLY A 839 -27.20 18.04 31.91
CA GLY A 839 -26.91 19.42 32.28
C GLY A 839 -25.43 19.83 32.20
N VAL A 840 -24.53 18.93 31.81
CA VAL A 840 -23.12 19.24 31.55
C VAL A 840 -23.02 20.17 30.33
N LYS A 841 -22.28 21.28 30.48
CA LYS A 841 -21.95 22.21 29.40
C LYS A 841 -20.44 22.40 29.37
N LEU A 842 -19.80 21.98 28.28
CA LEU A 842 -18.36 22.16 28.11
C LEU A 842 -18.05 23.59 27.66
N GLY A 843 -16.94 24.14 28.14
CA GLY A 843 -16.34 25.34 27.55
C GLY A 843 -15.82 25.05 26.14
N LYS A 844 -15.58 26.12 25.35
CA LYS A 844 -15.10 25.98 23.96
C LYS A 844 -13.81 25.17 23.87
N GLU A 845 -12.81 25.48 24.69
CA GLU A 845 -11.53 24.77 24.67
C GLU A 845 -11.69 23.27 24.97
N ASP A 846 -12.52 22.92 25.95
CA ASP A 846 -12.76 21.53 26.32
C ASP A 846 -13.46 20.74 25.19
N MET A 847 -14.40 21.38 24.49
CA MET A 847 -15.01 20.80 23.28
C MET A 847 -13.98 20.66 22.15
N ASP A 848 -13.20 21.70 21.88
CA ASP A 848 -12.17 21.70 20.83
C ASP A 848 -11.12 20.59 21.08
N ARG A 849 -10.77 20.31 22.34
CA ARG A 849 -9.86 19.20 22.72
C ARG A 849 -10.46 17.83 22.39
N LEU A 850 -11.75 17.61 22.68
CA LEU A 850 -12.44 16.36 22.33
C LEU A 850 -12.58 16.19 20.81
N VAL A 851 -12.98 17.25 20.10
CA VAL A 851 -13.09 17.27 18.63
C VAL A 851 -11.73 16.98 18.00
N THR A 852 -10.68 17.70 18.41
CA THR A 852 -9.32 17.52 17.88
C THR A 852 -8.79 16.12 18.19
N TRP A 853 -9.09 15.54 19.35
CA TRP A 853 -8.71 14.16 19.65
C TRP A 853 -9.37 13.15 18.71
N ILE A 854 -10.66 13.33 18.39
CA ILE A 854 -11.38 12.47 17.44
C ILE A 854 -10.81 12.65 16.02
N ASP A 855 -10.67 13.90 15.56
CA ASP A 855 -10.12 14.22 14.25
C ASP A 855 -8.69 13.71 14.06
N LEU A 856 -7.85 13.70 15.11
CA LEU A 856 -6.49 13.12 15.05
C LEU A 856 -6.49 11.59 15.15
N ASN A 857 -7.65 10.95 15.05
CA ASN A 857 -7.87 9.51 15.13
C ASN A 857 -7.53 8.90 16.50
N VAL A 858 -7.98 9.57 17.56
CA VAL A 858 -7.98 9.14 18.97
C VAL A 858 -6.65 8.68 19.58
N PRO A 859 -5.52 9.36 19.34
CA PRO A 859 -4.24 8.91 19.89
C PRO A 859 -4.29 8.83 21.42
N TYR A 860 -3.91 7.69 21.99
CA TYR A 860 -3.70 7.55 23.43
C TYR A 860 -2.35 8.13 23.84
N ARG A 861 -1.30 7.78 23.08
CA ARG A 861 0.08 8.19 23.38
C ARG A 861 0.37 9.60 22.87
N SER A 862 1.03 10.39 23.70
CA SER A 862 1.66 11.67 23.32
C SER A 862 3.19 11.60 23.39
N ALA A 863 3.76 10.40 23.49
CA ALA A 863 5.19 10.15 23.37
C ALA A 863 5.43 8.65 23.12
N TRP A 864 6.60 8.32 22.56
CA TRP A 864 7.08 6.95 22.47
C TRP A 864 7.47 6.47 23.89
N GLU A 865 6.63 5.62 24.51
CA GLU A 865 6.85 5.11 25.88
C GLU A 865 8.14 4.30 25.99
N GLY A 866 8.91 4.52 27.06
CA GLY A 866 10.05 3.67 27.39
C GLY A 866 11.08 3.64 26.28
N GLU A 867 11.79 4.74 26.07
CA GLU A 867 13.16 4.65 25.56
C GLU A 867 13.88 3.68 26.50
N ARG A 868 13.88 2.39 26.14
CA ARG A 868 14.63 1.33 26.80
C ARG A 868 16.04 1.88 27.04
N PRO A 869 16.81 1.44 28.04
CA PRO A 869 18.15 1.99 28.25
C PRO A 869 19.03 2.04 26.98
N HIS A 870 18.80 1.15 26.00
CA HIS A 870 19.42 1.18 24.67
C HIS A 870 18.78 2.10 23.61
N ASN A 871 17.49 2.48 23.75
CA ASN A 871 16.82 3.39 22.82
C ASN A 871 17.15 4.87 23.07
N ALA A 872 17.55 5.25 24.29
CA ALA A 872 18.01 6.62 24.57
C ALA A 872 19.20 7.01 23.69
N GLU A 873 20.10 6.05 23.41
CA GLU A 873 21.20 6.25 22.46
C GLU A 873 20.68 6.44 21.03
N PHE A 874 19.68 5.65 20.59
CA PHE A 874 19.08 5.80 19.26
C PHE A 874 18.37 7.13 19.09
N MET A 875 17.66 7.61 20.11
CA MET A 875 16.99 8.90 20.08
C MET A 875 17.98 10.06 20.09
N LYS A 876 19.05 9.96 20.88
CA LYS A 876 20.17 10.90 20.79
C LYS A 876 20.76 10.93 19.37
N LYS A 877 21.06 9.78 18.78
CA LYS A 877 21.61 9.66 17.42
C LYS A 877 20.66 10.21 16.36
N ARG A 878 19.37 9.93 16.46
CA ARG A 878 18.32 10.49 15.60
C ARG A 878 18.40 12.02 15.55
N TYR A 879 18.46 12.67 16.71
CA TYR A 879 18.51 14.14 16.76
C TYR A 879 19.89 14.71 16.41
N ASP A 880 20.98 14.02 16.73
CA ASP A 880 22.33 14.42 16.32
C ASP A 880 22.45 14.38 14.79
N TYR A 881 21.95 13.32 14.13
CA TYR A 881 21.95 13.19 12.68
C TYR A 881 20.91 14.07 11.99
N MET A 882 19.79 14.37 12.64
CA MET A 882 18.90 15.43 12.17
C MET A 882 19.65 16.76 12.08
N LYS A 883 20.42 17.16 13.10
CA LYS A 883 21.22 18.39 13.06
C LYS A 883 22.35 18.33 12.03
N LEU A 884 22.92 17.15 11.80
CA LEU A 884 24.04 16.98 10.88
C LEU A 884 23.61 17.04 9.41
N PHE A 885 22.47 16.43 9.06
CA PHE A 885 22.05 16.24 7.67
C PHE A 885 20.89 17.15 7.23
N THR A 886 20.42 18.04 8.11
CA THR A 886 19.28 18.93 7.84
C THR A 886 19.47 20.29 8.51
N THR A 887 18.62 21.26 8.19
CA THR A 887 18.54 22.54 8.90
C THR A 887 17.51 22.54 10.04
N THR A 888 16.86 21.40 10.31
CA THR A 888 15.73 21.28 11.24
C THR A 888 16.14 21.43 12.69
N LYS A 889 15.28 22.10 13.47
CA LYS A 889 15.33 22.11 14.93
C LYS A 889 14.11 21.41 15.52
N ARG A 890 14.27 20.78 16.68
CA ARG A 890 13.16 20.21 17.45
C ARG A 890 12.57 21.32 18.33
N ASP A 891 11.52 21.96 17.83
CA ASP A 891 10.94 23.16 18.44
C ASP A 891 9.50 22.93 18.98
N TYR A 892 9.23 21.72 19.46
CA TYR A 892 7.94 21.35 20.09
C TYR A 892 8.14 20.76 21.48
N VAL A 893 7.14 20.96 22.33
CA VAL A 893 7.10 20.50 23.72
C VAL A 893 6.60 19.06 23.80
N THR A 894 7.21 18.24 24.66
CA THR A 894 6.73 16.88 24.96
C THR A 894 6.09 16.79 26.33
N LEU A 895 5.35 15.70 26.58
CA LEU A 895 4.77 15.33 27.87
C LEU A 895 5.73 15.51 29.05
N THR A 896 7.00 15.11 28.88
CA THR A 896 8.07 15.20 29.88
C THR A 896 8.41 16.63 30.26
N ASP A 897 8.05 17.59 29.41
CA ASP A 897 8.35 19.01 29.56
C ASP A 897 7.12 19.78 30.11
N THR A 898 6.02 19.08 30.43
CA THR A 898 4.78 19.68 30.92
C THR A 898 4.62 19.53 32.44
N ASP A 899 4.30 20.62 33.14
CA ASP A 899 3.97 20.64 34.57
C ASP A 899 2.52 20.15 34.86
N TYR A 900 2.02 19.14 34.13
CA TYR A 900 0.63 18.71 34.23
C TYR A 900 0.21 18.42 35.68
N LYS A 901 -0.83 19.14 36.15
CA LYS A 901 -1.52 18.91 37.42
C LYS A 901 -2.99 18.56 37.11
N PRO A 902 -3.52 17.44 37.64
CA PRO A 902 -4.94 17.11 37.53
C PRO A 902 -5.80 18.31 37.97
N GLY A 903 -6.77 18.68 37.13
CA GLY A 903 -7.70 19.75 37.46
C GLY A 903 -8.54 19.40 38.68
N THR A 904 -8.86 20.38 39.52
CA THR A 904 -9.84 20.18 40.60
C THR A 904 -11.21 19.89 39.97
N PRO A 905 -11.88 18.79 40.33
CA PRO A 905 -13.22 18.49 39.82
C PRO A 905 -14.15 19.68 40.07
N ILE A 906 -14.89 20.12 39.05
CA ILE A 906 -15.94 21.10 39.27
C ILE A 906 -17.09 20.38 39.99
N ALA A 907 -17.52 20.92 41.13
CA ALA A 907 -18.63 20.35 41.87
C ALA A 907 -19.87 20.31 40.98
N SER A 908 -20.38 19.10 40.72
CA SER A 908 -21.65 18.90 40.02
C SER A 908 -22.77 19.60 40.79
N THR A 909 -23.44 20.55 40.14
CA THR A 909 -24.76 21.00 40.60
C THR A 909 -25.71 19.81 40.52
N ALA A 910 -26.38 19.51 41.64
CA ALA A 910 -27.30 18.39 41.77
C ALA A 910 -28.24 18.27 40.55
N ALA A 911 -28.47 17.03 40.12
CA ALA A 911 -29.46 16.71 39.11
C ALA A 911 -30.80 17.39 39.46
N PRO A 912 -31.45 18.09 38.51
CA PRO A 912 -32.74 18.69 38.78
C PRO A 912 -33.76 17.59 39.13
N ASN A 913 -34.23 17.60 40.38
CA ASN A 913 -35.46 16.92 40.75
C ASN A 913 -36.59 17.54 39.92
N THR A 914 -37.09 16.84 38.91
CA THR A 914 -38.25 17.28 38.14
C THR A 914 -39.24 16.15 37.88
N PRO A 915 -40.54 16.48 37.79
CA PRO A 915 -41.62 15.55 38.02
C PRO A 915 -41.76 14.52 36.91
N ARG A 916 -42.11 13.28 37.27
CA ARG A 916 -42.60 12.26 36.35
C ARG A 916 -43.83 12.82 35.62
N LEU A 917 -43.67 13.20 34.35
CA LEU A 917 -44.79 13.64 33.51
C LEU A 917 -45.82 12.51 33.39
N ALA A 918 -47.10 12.87 33.41
CA ALA A 918 -48.20 11.92 33.41
C ALA A 918 -48.16 10.96 32.19
N PRO A 919 -48.53 9.68 32.36
CA PRO A 919 -48.62 8.72 31.27
C PRO A 919 -49.61 9.20 30.19
N VAL A 920 -49.33 8.82 28.95
CA VAL A 920 -50.18 9.14 27.79
C VAL A 920 -51.46 8.34 27.89
N THR A 921 -52.61 8.99 27.81
CA THR A 921 -53.93 8.34 27.79
C THR A 921 -54.60 8.39 26.41
N ASP A 922 -53.87 8.82 25.37
CA ASP A 922 -54.38 8.85 23.99
C ASP A 922 -54.72 7.41 23.56
N LYS A 923 -55.96 7.18 23.12
CA LYS A 923 -56.38 5.88 22.55
C LYS A 923 -55.97 5.82 21.07
N PRO A 924 -55.45 4.67 20.57
CA PRO A 924 -55.29 4.42 19.14
C PRO A 924 -56.57 4.76 18.37
N ALA A 925 -56.46 5.39 17.20
CA ALA A 925 -57.61 5.58 16.32
C ALA A 925 -58.01 4.22 15.71
N GLN A 926 -59.30 3.99 15.46
CA GLN A 926 -59.74 2.75 14.80
C GLN A 926 -59.43 2.84 13.30
N LEU A 927 -58.55 1.98 12.78
CA LEU A 927 -58.24 1.92 11.35
C LEU A 927 -59.42 1.30 10.58
N ALA A 928 -59.79 1.91 9.46
CA ALA A 928 -60.95 1.53 8.65
C ALA A 928 -60.72 0.33 7.69
N GLY A 929 -59.61 -0.41 7.86
CA GLY A 929 -59.19 -1.50 6.97
C GLY A 929 -57.68 -1.51 6.73
N GLU A 930 -57.21 -2.31 5.76
CA GLU A 930 -55.81 -2.27 5.32
C GLU A 930 -55.49 -0.92 4.64
N PRO A 931 -54.29 -0.35 4.86
CA PRO A 931 -53.88 0.91 4.23
C PRO A 931 -53.83 0.82 2.71
N GLU A 932 -54.47 1.77 2.01
CA GLU A 932 -54.42 1.88 0.54
C GLU A 932 -52.96 1.89 0.04
N GLN A 933 -52.72 1.26 -1.11
CA GLN A 933 -51.40 1.15 -1.73
C GLN A 933 -51.38 1.83 -3.11
N MET A 934 -50.29 2.53 -3.40
CA MET A 934 -49.98 3.10 -4.71
C MET A 934 -48.64 2.56 -5.19
N LYS A 935 -48.55 2.17 -6.47
CA LYS A 935 -47.30 1.77 -7.12
C LYS A 935 -46.88 2.83 -8.12
N LEU A 936 -45.63 3.25 -8.08
CA LEU A 936 -45.00 4.15 -9.06
C LEU A 936 -43.93 3.39 -9.85
N ASP A 937 -43.95 3.56 -11.16
CA ASP A 937 -42.92 3.02 -12.06
C ASP A 937 -41.75 4.01 -12.16
N LEU A 938 -40.54 3.55 -11.81
CA LEU A 938 -39.31 4.33 -11.89
C LEU A 938 -38.52 4.04 -13.18
N GLY A 939 -38.99 3.15 -14.04
CA GLY A 939 -38.35 2.73 -15.28
C GLY A 939 -37.49 1.47 -15.12
N ASN A 940 -37.15 0.85 -16.26
CA ASN A 940 -36.27 -0.33 -16.33
C ASN A 940 -36.70 -1.52 -15.44
N GLY A 941 -38.01 -1.66 -15.19
CA GLY A 941 -38.55 -2.70 -14.31
C GLY A 941 -38.44 -2.41 -12.81
N VAL A 942 -37.90 -1.25 -12.41
CA VAL A 942 -37.82 -0.81 -11.01
C VAL A 942 -39.06 -0.01 -10.65
N ALA A 943 -39.70 -0.36 -9.54
CA ALA A 943 -40.89 0.33 -9.03
C ALA A 943 -40.76 0.63 -7.54
N MET A 944 -41.60 1.53 -7.06
CA MET A 944 -41.74 1.82 -5.63
C MET A 944 -43.21 1.80 -5.22
N ASN A 945 -43.46 1.36 -3.99
CA ASN A 945 -44.79 1.33 -3.41
C ASN A 945 -44.93 2.41 -2.34
N LEU A 946 -46.13 2.93 -2.18
CA LEU A 946 -46.49 3.90 -1.15
C LEU A 946 -47.76 3.44 -0.43
N ARG A 947 -47.85 3.77 0.85
CA ARG A 947 -49.03 3.56 1.70
C ARG A 947 -49.72 4.88 2.00
N ARG A 948 -51.05 4.85 2.06
CA ARG A 948 -51.84 6.02 2.45
C ARG A 948 -51.89 6.16 3.96
N ILE A 949 -51.42 7.28 4.46
CA ILE A 949 -51.41 7.62 5.88
C ILE A 949 -52.60 8.56 6.17
N PRO A 950 -53.48 8.22 7.12
CA PRO A 950 -54.67 9.01 7.40
C PRO A 950 -54.33 10.36 8.08
N ALA A 951 -55.22 11.34 7.97
CA ALA A 951 -55.18 12.51 8.83
C ALA A 951 -55.46 12.10 10.30
N GLY A 952 -54.87 12.81 11.26
CA GLY A 952 -55.03 12.46 12.67
C GLY A 952 -54.27 13.37 13.62
N THR A 953 -54.44 13.13 14.92
CA THR A 953 -53.70 13.83 15.97
C THR A 953 -52.96 12.81 16.83
N PHE A 954 -51.71 13.12 17.16
CA PHE A 954 -50.89 12.29 18.04
C PHE A 954 -50.09 13.17 18.99
N THR A 955 -49.55 12.58 20.05
CA THR A 955 -48.60 13.28 20.90
C THR A 955 -47.17 13.07 20.40
N MET A 956 -46.55 14.16 19.93
CA MET A 956 -45.17 14.21 19.46
C MET A 956 -44.19 14.38 20.62
N GLY A 957 -43.02 13.75 20.50
CA GLY A 957 -41.94 13.77 21.50
C GLY A 957 -41.98 12.63 22.51
N SER A 958 -41.12 12.72 23.52
CA SER A 958 -40.88 11.65 24.50
C SER A 958 -41.00 12.14 25.94
N THR A 959 -41.26 11.23 26.87
CA THR A 959 -41.16 11.49 28.32
C THR A 959 -39.80 11.09 28.89
N ARG A 960 -38.88 10.58 28.07
CA ARG A 960 -37.56 10.15 28.53
C ARG A 960 -36.73 11.35 28.92
N TYR A 961 -36.20 11.32 30.14
CA TYR A 961 -35.34 12.37 30.69
C TYR A 961 -33.98 12.46 29.96
N GLU A 962 -33.55 11.36 29.34
CA GLU A 962 -32.28 11.24 28.61
C GLU A 962 -32.31 11.97 27.27
N THR A 963 -33.47 12.44 26.83
CA THR A 963 -33.70 13.08 25.53
C THR A 963 -34.41 14.44 25.68
N PRO A 964 -33.80 15.44 26.33
CA PRO A 964 -34.47 16.70 26.63
C PRO A 964 -34.88 17.51 25.39
N GLN A 965 -34.30 17.25 24.22
CA GLN A 965 -34.64 17.89 22.93
C GLN A 965 -35.94 17.32 22.32
N GLU A 966 -36.47 16.25 22.90
CA GLU A 966 -37.77 15.65 22.59
C GLU A 966 -38.87 16.15 23.53
N LEU A 967 -38.54 17.11 24.42
CA LEU A 967 -39.44 17.79 25.34
C LEU A 967 -39.66 19.26 24.94
N PRO A 968 -40.83 19.85 25.26
CA PRO A 968 -41.99 19.20 25.84
C PRO A 968 -42.73 18.34 24.80
N ARG A 969 -43.44 17.33 25.30
CA ARG A 969 -44.43 16.62 24.48
C ARG A 969 -45.54 17.57 24.07
N THR A 970 -46.01 17.44 22.85
CA THR A 970 -47.03 18.34 22.30
C THR A 970 -47.99 17.57 21.40
N LYS A 971 -49.28 17.91 21.47
CA LYS A 971 -50.26 17.41 20.52
C LYS A 971 -49.95 18.00 19.15
N CYS A 972 -49.73 17.15 18.16
CA CYS A 972 -49.47 17.52 16.78
C CYS A 972 -50.57 16.94 15.90
N THR A 973 -51.10 17.75 14.99
CA THR A 973 -52.19 17.36 14.08
C THR A 973 -51.68 17.30 12.65
N ILE A 974 -51.85 16.14 12.03
CA ILE A 974 -51.73 15.93 10.59
C ILE A 974 -53.09 16.23 9.97
N SER A 975 -53.21 17.37 9.28
CA SER A 975 -54.50 17.92 8.83
C SER A 975 -55.09 17.24 7.60
N LYS A 976 -54.25 16.59 6.78
CA LYS A 976 -54.66 15.89 5.56
C LYS A 976 -53.96 14.52 5.46
N PRO A 977 -54.62 13.51 4.86
CA PRO A 977 -53.92 12.29 4.49
C PRO A 977 -52.82 12.58 3.46
N TYR A 978 -51.84 11.70 3.40
CA TYR A 978 -50.74 11.76 2.43
C TYR A 978 -50.25 10.35 2.11
N TRP A 979 -49.57 10.18 0.98
CA TRP A 979 -48.89 8.94 0.65
C TRP A 979 -47.46 8.98 1.18
N MET A 980 -46.97 7.87 1.69
CA MET A 980 -45.58 7.71 2.12
C MET A 980 -44.98 6.45 1.51
N GLY A 981 -43.72 6.50 1.10
CA GLY A 981 -42.97 5.33 0.67
C GLY A 981 -43.11 4.19 1.69
N GLU A 982 -43.49 3.00 1.19
CA GLU A 982 -43.66 1.79 2.00
C GLU A 982 -42.36 1.44 2.75
N THR A 983 -41.23 1.71 2.13
CA THR A 983 -39.86 1.58 2.64
C THR A 983 -39.08 2.88 2.40
N GLU A 984 -37.84 2.95 2.86
CA GLU A 984 -36.83 3.88 2.38
C GLU A 984 -36.56 3.69 0.88
N ILE A 985 -35.98 4.70 0.24
CA ILE A 985 -35.53 4.61 -1.14
C ILE A 985 -34.36 3.62 -1.22
N THR A 986 -34.49 2.60 -2.07
CA THR A 986 -33.43 1.61 -2.28
C THR A 986 -32.34 2.12 -3.22
N LEU A 987 -31.18 1.47 -3.20
CA LEU A 987 -30.07 1.77 -4.10
C LEU A 987 -30.49 1.63 -5.58
N ASP A 988 -31.24 0.60 -5.95
CA ASP A 988 -31.76 0.41 -7.32
C ASP A 988 -32.75 1.50 -7.74
N GLN A 989 -33.60 1.95 -6.80
CA GLN A 989 -34.53 3.06 -7.03
C GLN A 989 -33.77 4.37 -7.21
N TYR A 990 -32.75 4.64 -6.39
CA TYR A 990 -31.90 5.83 -6.50
C TYR A 990 -31.06 5.81 -7.80
N ARG A 991 -30.60 4.64 -8.24
CA ARG A 991 -29.86 4.49 -9.52
C ARG A 991 -30.68 4.79 -10.77
N GLN A 992 -32.02 4.90 -10.66
CA GLN A 992 -32.82 5.45 -11.76
C GLN A 992 -32.66 6.97 -11.91
N PHE A 993 -32.22 7.66 -10.85
CA PHE A 993 -31.86 9.08 -10.84
C PHE A 993 -30.37 9.31 -11.10
N ASP A 994 -29.49 8.57 -10.40
CA ASP A 994 -28.03 8.61 -10.57
C ASP A 994 -27.47 7.19 -10.76
N PRO A 995 -27.34 6.71 -12.02
CA PRO A 995 -26.85 5.36 -12.31
C PRO A 995 -25.44 5.06 -11.80
N SER A 996 -24.63 6.09 -11.52
CA SER A 996 -23.25 5.93 -11.07
C SER A 996 -23.10 5.80 -9.56
N TYR A 997 -24.19 6.05 -8.82
CA TYR A 997 -24.16 6.11 -7.36
C TYR A 997 -23.84 4.76 -6.72
N LYS A 998 -23.06 4.83 -5.63
CA LYS A 998 -22.67 3.69 -4.78
C LYS A 998 -22.81 4.09 -3.32
N ASN A 999 -23.31 3.18 -2.48
CA ASN A 999 -23.24 3.37 -1.02
C ASN A 999 -21.78 3.28 -0.56
N GLY A 1000 -20.97 2.45 -1.23
CA GLY A 1000 -19.53 2.32 -0.98
C GLY A 1000 -19.22 1.21 0.01
N VAL A 1001 -18.22 1.41 0.87
CA VAL A 1001 -17.79 0.41 1.85
C VAL A 1001 -18.04 0.89 3.28
N TYR A 1002 -18.03 -0.06 4.21
CA TYR A 1002 -17.98 0.21 5.64
C TYR A 1002 -16.81 -0.54 6.28
N ASP A 1003 -16.17 0.08 7.27
CA ASP A 1003 -14.90 -0.39 7.83
C ASP A 1003 -15.02 -1.72 8.58
N MET A 1004 -13.92 -2.46 8.59
CA MET A 1004 -13.70 -3.61 9.47
C MET A 1004 -12.64 -3.23 10.52
N HIS A 1005 -12.73 -3.81 11.70
CA HIS A 1005 -11.77 -3.59 12.79
C HIS A 1005 -10.77 -4.72 12.85
N ASN A 1006 -9.57 -4.40 13.33
CA ASN A 1006 -8.35 -5.20 13.32
C ASN A 1006 -7.44 -4.97 12.09
N LYS A 1007 -6.24 -5.55 12.10
CA LYS A 1007 -5.16 -5.30 11.16
C LYS A 1007 -5.10 -6.28 9.98
N ASP A 1008 -4.20 -5.99 9.05
CA ASP A 1008 -3.74 -6.84 7.94
C ASP A 1008 -4.84 -7.13 6.90
N GLN A 1009 -5.62 -6.12 6.51
CA GLN A 1009 -6.75 -6.31 5.61
C GLN A 1009 -6.39 -6.03 4.15
N VAL A 1010 -6.75 -6.93 3.23
CA VAL A 1010 -6.55 -6.72 1.77
C VAL A 1010 -7.79 -6.24 1.03
N LYS A 1011 -8.84 -5.85 1.77
CA LYS A 1011 -10.10 -5.36 1.21
C LYS A 1011 -10.43 -4.03 1.86
N PRO A 1012 -11.09 -3.12 1.14
CA PRO A 1012 -11.39 -1.77 1.63
C PRO A 1012 -12.44 -1.72 2.75
N GLY A 1013 -13.15 -2.82 3.02
CA GLY A 1013 -14.25 -2.88 3.95
C GLY A 1013 -15.31 -3.88 3.49
N TYR A 1014 -16.43 -3.93 4.20
CA TYR A 1014 -17.61 -4.61 3.71
C TYR A 1014 -18.32 -3.79 2.64
N ASP A 1015 -18.68 -4.42 1.53
CA ASP A 1015 -19.39 -3.78 0.42
C ASP A 1015 -20.87 -3.55 0.77
N MET A 1016 -21.29 -2.28 0.76
CA MET A 1016 -22.65 -1.84 1.09
C MET A 1016 -23.59 -1.87 -0.13
N ASP A 1017 -23.08 -2.25 -1.31
CA ASP A 1017 -23.80 -2.32 -2.58
C ASP A 1017 -24.19 -3.77 -2.97
N THR A 1018 -23.96 -4.75 -2.09
CA THR A 1018 -24.13 -6.20 -2.37
C THR A 1018 -25.54 -6.61 -2.80
N ASP A 1019 -26.57 -5.85 -2.41
CA ASP A 1019 -27.96 -6.01 -2.86
C ASP A 1019 -28.54 -4.63 -3.18
N GLY A 1020 -29.04 -4.44 -4.41
CA GLY A 1020 -29.64 -3.19 -4.86
C GLY A 1020 -30.94 -2.82 -4.15
N ARG A 1021 -31.54 -3.76 -3.40
CA ARG A 1021 -32.70 -3.52 -2.53
C ARG A 1021 -32.33 -2.92 -1.18
N ASN A 1022 -31.05 -2.87 -0.81
CA ASN A 1022 -30.60 -2.15 0.37
C ASN A 1022 -30.94 -0.66 0.23
N PRO A 1023 -31.24 0.05 1.33
CA PRO A 1023 -31.50 1.48 1.30
C PRO A 1023 -30.29 2.26 0.80
N VAL A 1024 -30.54 3.37 0.10
CA VAL A 1024 -29.48 4.30 -0.27
C VAL A 1024 -29.02 5.10 0.95
N ILE A 1025 -27.71 5.19 1.19
CA ILE A 1025 -27.07 5.93 2.30
C ILE A 1025 -26.02 6.90 1.75
N ARG A 1026 -25.43 7.75 2.62
CA ARG A 1026 -24.45 8.79 2.22
C ARG A 1026 -25.01 9.83 1.25
N ILE A 1027 -26.32 10.04 1.31
CA ILE A 1027 -27.03 11.06 0.54
C ILE A 1027 -27.20 12.30 1.42
N SER A 1028 -26.84 13.48 0.91
CA SER A 1028 -27.16 14.74 1.57
C SER A 1028 -28.66 15.04 1.44
N HIS A 1029 -29.22 15.84 2.36
CA HIS A 1029 -30.62 16.27 2.26
C HIS A 1029 -30.90 16.98 0.92
N GLU A 1030 -29.94 17.76 0.41
CA GLU A 1030 -30.06 18.43 -0.89
C GLU A 1030 -30.24 17.42 -2.04
N LYS A 1031 -29.44 16.35 -2.08
CA LYS A 1031 -29.54 15.28 -3.07
C LYS A 1031 -30.84 14.48 -2.93
N ALA A 1032 -31.29 14.23 -1.70
CA ALA A 1032 -32.59 13.61 -1.45
C ALA A 1032 -33.76 14.48 -1.99
N MET A 1033 -33.68 15.80 -1.83
CA MET A 1033 -34.66 16.74 -2.41
C MET A 1033 -34.55 16.84 -3.94
N GLU A 1034 -33.36 16.70 -4.53
CA GLU A 1034 -33.19 16.57 -5.99
C GLU A 1034 -33.88 15.33 -6.53
N PHE A 1035 -33.73 14.19 -5.86
CA PHE A 1035 -34.46 12.96 -6.19
C PHE A 1035 -35.98 13.19 -6.13
N CYS A 1036 -36.49 13.86 -5.09
CA CYS A 1036 -37.91 14.19 -4.98
C CYS A 1036 -38.40 15.07 -6.15
N ARG A 1037 -37.60 16.07 -6.56
CA ARG A 1037 -37.91 16.92 -7.73
C ARG A 1037 -37.92 16.12 -9.02
N TRP A 1038 -36.93 15.24 -9.21
CA TRP A 1038 -36.87 14.33 -10.35
C TRP A 1038 -38.11 13.42 -10.40
N LEU A 1039 -38.48 12.80 -9.28
CA LEU A 1039 -39.63 11.91 -9.21
C LEU A 1039 -40.95 12.65 -9.42
N SER A 1040 -41.05 13.88 -8.93
CA SER A 1040 -42.20 14.76 -9.18
C SER A 1040 -42.37 15.02 -10.68
N LYS A 1041 -41.28 15.38 -11.37
CA LYS A 1041 -41.28 15.61 -12.82
C LYS A 1041 -41.66 14.33 -13.59
N LYS A 1042 -41.20 13.17 -13.13
CA LYS A 1042 -41.44 11.88 -13.77
C LYS A 1042 -42.90 11.41 -13.63
N THR A 1043 -43.52 11.65 -12.48
CA THR A 1043 -44.84 11.09 -12.14
C THR A 1043 -45.99 12.10 -12.26
N GLY A 1044 -45.68 13.40 -12.36
CA GLY A 1044 -46.67 14.47 -12.27
C GLY A 1044 -47.25 14.67 -10.87
N LYS A 1045 -46.73 13.97 -9.85
CA LYS A 1045 -47.16 14.06 -8.45
C LYS A 1045 -46.28 15.02 -7.66
N LYS A 1046 -46.80 15.57 -6.57
CA LYS A 1046 -46.03 16.47 -5.68
C LYS A 1046 -45.23 15.64 -4.66
N VAL A 1047 -44.02 15.23 -5.04
CA VAL A 1047 -43.14 14.42 -4.21
C VAL A 1047 -42.22 15.31 -3.36
N SER A 1048 -42.05 14.96 -2.09
CA SER A 1048 -41.16 15.63 -1.13
C SER A 1048 -40.61 14.63 -0.11
N LEU A 1049 -39.62 15.03 0.69
CA LEU A 1049 -39.34 14.36 1.97
C LEU A 1049 -40.48 14.62 2.97
N PRO A 1050 -40.74 13.70 3.91
CA PRO A 1050 -41.71 13.93 4.98
C PRO A 1050 -41.30 15.11 5.85
N THR A 1051 -42.27 15.82 6.43
CA THR A 1051 -42.00 16.64 7.62
C THR A 1051 -41.64 15.75 8.80
N GLU A 1052 -40.95 16.33 9.78
CA GLU A 1052 -40.64 15.68 11.03
C GLU A 1052 -41.90 15.13 11.73
N ALA A 1053 -42.99 15.89 11.73
CA ALA A 1053 -44.26 15.46 12.30
C ALA A 1053 -44.91 14.31 11.51
N GLN A 1054 -44.91 14.38 10.17
CA GLN A 1054 -45.40 13.30 9.33
C GLN A 1054 -44.60 12.02 9.55
N TRP A 1055 -43.28 12.12 9.68
CA TRP A 1055 -42.42 10.98 9.92
C TRP A 1055 -42.72 10.34 11.29
N GLU A 1056 -42.75 11.12 12.38
CA GLU A 1056 -43.02 10.56 13.71
C GLU A 1056 -44.43 9.97 13.83
N TYR A 1057 -45.43 10.65 13.23
CA TYR A 1057 -46.80 10.14 13.17
C TYR A 1057 -46.87 8.78 12.47
N ALA A 1058 -46.21 8.67 11.31
CA ALA A 1058 -46.12 7.44 10.55
C ALA A 1058 -45.36 6.35 11.29
N ALA A 1059 -44.24 6.67 11.96
CA ALA A 1059 -43.40 5.73 12.67
C ALA A 1059 -44.13 5.08 13.86
N ARG A 1060 -44.93 5.87 14.59
CA ARG A 1060 -45.75 5.39 15.70
C ARG A 1060 -46.82 4.38 15.27
N GLY A 1061 -47.19 4.32 13.98
CA GLY A 1061 -48.03 3.25 13.45
C GLY A 1061 -49.34 3.05 14.21
N ASN A 1062 -50.01 4.15 14.56
CA ASN A 1062 -51.25 4.16 15.35
C ASN A 1062 -51.13 3.66 16.81
N THR A 1063 -49.92 3.62 17.39
CA THR A 1063 -49.73 3.42 18.83
C THR A 1063 -49.56 4.74 19.58
N ALA A 1064 -49.94 4.76 20.86
CA ALA A 1064 -49.84 5.95 21.70
C ALA A 1064 -48.88 5.73 22.86
N GLY A 1065 -47.91 6.62 23.00
CA GLY A 1065 -47.06 6.71 24.20
C GLY A 1065 -45.99 5.63 24.38
N GLN A 1066 -45.78 4.77 23.38
CA GLN A 1066 -44.71 3.77 23.35
C GLN A 1066 -43.44 4.34 22.67
N ASP A 1067 -42.29 3.70 22.94
CA ASP A 1067 -41.01 4.05 22.32
C ASP A 1067 -40.98 3.59 20.84
N PHE A 1068 -41.50 2.40 20.58
CA PHE A 1068 -41.66 1.78 19.26
C PHE A 1068 -43.13 1.47 18.97
N TYR A 1069 -43.48 1.21 17.71
CA TYR A 1069 -44.85 0.78 17.35
C TYR A 1069 -45.18 -0.65 17.84
N PHE A 1070 -44.18 -1.42 18.26
CA PHE A 1070 -44.34 -2.78 18.79
C PHE A 1070 -44.10 -2.88 20.30
N GLY A 1071 -43.70 -1.81 20.99
CA GLY A 1071 -43.40 -1.86 22.41
C GLY A 1071 -42.41 -0.81 22.90
N SER A 1072 -41.64 -1.19 23.93
CA SER A 1072 -40.65 -0.38 24.64
C SER A 1072 -39.22 -0.70 24.21
N ILE A 1073 -38.25 0.12 24.65
CA ILE A 1073 -36.82 -0.09 24.36
C ILE A 1073 -36.23 -1.43 24.83
N VAL A 1074 -36.90 -2.14 25.76
CA VAL A 1074 -36.42 -3.43 26.27
C VAL A 1074 -37.03 -4.64 25.55
N ASP A 1075 -38.01 -4.42 24.66
CA ASP A 1075 -38.67 -5.49 23.90
C ASP A 1075 -37.79 -5.95 22.73
N ASP A 1076 -38.05 -7.18 22.24
CA ASP A 1076 -37.28 -7.77 21.15
C ASP A 1076 -37.61 -7.10 19.82
N PHE A 1077 -36.67 -6.29 19.32
CA PHE A 1077 -36.80 -5.58 18.05
C PHE A 1077 -36.48 -6.45 16.83
N SER A 1078 -35.84 -7.62 16.99
CA SER A 1078 -35.30 -8.41 15.87
C SER A 1078 -36.32 -8.71 14.75
N PRO A 1079 -37.62 -8.95 15.04
CA PRO A 1079 -38.63 -9.15 14.00
C PRO A 1079 -39.11 -7.88 13.30
N TYR A 1080 -38.74 -6.69 13.81
CA TYR A 1080 -39.36 -5.41 13.48
C TYR A 1080 -38.37 -4.37 12.94
N ALA A 1081 -37.07 -4.49 13.24
CA ALA A 1081 -36.07 -3.53 12.82
C ALA A 1081 -34.67 -4.13 12.74
N ASN A 1082 -33.86 -3.57 11.84
CA ASN A 1082 -32.42 -3.74 11.81
C ASN A 1082 -31.75 -2.66 12.67
N LEU A 1083 -31.11 -3.03 13.77
CA LEU A 1083 -30.50 -2.12 14.74
C LEU A 1083 -29.16 -2.65 15.23
N GLY A 1084 -28.39 -1.81 15.91
CA GLY A 1084 -27.11 -2.21 16.48
C GLY A 1084 -27.27 -3.37 17.47
N ASP A 1085 -26.84 -4.55 17.08
CA ASP A 1085 -27.06 -5.81 17.80
C ASP A 1085 -25.83 -6.74 17.78
N VAL A 1086 -25.97 -7.98 18.27
CA VAL A 1086 -24.83 -8.92 18.39
C VAL A 1086 -24.13 -9.23 17.07
N SER A 1087 -24.75 -8.98 15.92
CA SER A 1087 -24.14 -9.14 14.60
C SER A 1087 -22.96 -8.19 14.39
N LEU A 1088 -22.96 -7.00 15.03
CA LEU A 1088 -21.86 -6.03 14.95
C LEU A 1088 -20.53 -6.56 15.50
N LYS A 1089 -20.54 -7.65 16.28
CA LYS A 1089 -19.31 -8.38 16.66
C LYS A 1089 -18.51 -8.83 15.43
N LYS A 1090 -19.18 -9.06 14.30
CA LYS A 1090 -18.55 -9.49 13.06
C LYS A 1090 -17.71 -8.40 12.41
N LEU A 1091 -17.83 -7.13 12.83
CA LEU A 1091 -16.92 -6.06 12.41
C LEU A 1091 -15.48 -6.33 12.88
N ALA A 1092 -15.28 -7.06 13.98
CA ALA A 1092 -13.96 -7.51 14.39
C ALA A 1092 -13.52 -8.70 13.52
N VAL A 1093 -12.55 -8.48 12.64
CA VAL A 1093 -12.05 -9.48 11.69
C VAL A 1093 -10.62 -9.89 12.01
N ARG A 1094 -10.11 -10.94 11.36
CA ARG A 1094 -8.69 -11.31 11.40
C ARG A 1094 -8.26 -11.96 10.09
N GLY A 1095 -6.99 -11.73 9.75
CA GLY A 1095 -6.31 -12.40 8.64
C GLY A 1095 -6.30 -11.56 7.38
N VAL A 1096 -5.41 -11.95 6.46
CA VAL A 1096 -5.12 -11.23 5.21
C VAL A 1096 -6.36 -11.11 4.33
N ASP A 1097 -7.11 -12.20 4.18
CA ASP A 1097 -8.49 -12.17 3.65
C ASP A 1097 -9.45 -12.14 4.84
N PRO A 1098 -9.81 -10.95 5.34
CA PRO A 1098 -10.37 -10.77 6.68
C PRO A 1098 -11.64 -11.60 6.88
N GLN A 1099 -11.64 -12.41 7.94
CA GLN A 1099 -12.81 -13.17 8.39
C GLN A 1099 -13.26 -12.71 9.77
N PRO A 1100 -14.57 -12.66 10.07
CA PRO A 1100 -15.07 -12.38 11.41
C PRO A 1100 -14.42 -13.28 12.47
N ILE A 1101 -13.99 -12.68 13.59
CA ILE A 1101 -13.44 -13.42 14.72
C ILE A 1101 -14.58 -14.09 15.49
N ASN A 1102 -14.46 -15.37 15.78
CA ASN A 1102 -15.35 -16.04 16.72
C ASN A 1102 -15.07 -15.56 18.15
N ASN A 1103 -16.06 -14.99 18.83
CA ASN A 1103 -15.95 -14.43 20.19
C ASN A 1103 -14.77 -13.43 20.31
N PRO A 1104 -14.84 -12.29 19.60
CA PRO A 1104 -13.78 -11.30 19.63
C PRO A 1104 -13.56 -10.77 21.06
N ASP A 1105 -12.31 -10.39 21.37
CA ASP A 1105 -12.02 -9.68 22.60
C ASP A 1105 -12.71 -8.30 22.58
N ARG A 1106 -13.21 -7.87 23.74
CA ARG A 1106 -13.87 -6.57 23.97
C ARG A 1106 -13.09 -5.34 23.45
N PHE A 1107 -11.77 -5.43 23.23
CA PHE A 1107 -11.02 -4.28 22.69
C PHE A 1107 -11.24 -4.04 21.19
N PHE A 1108 -11.43 -5.11 20.41
CA PHE A 1108 -11.82 -5.03 18.99
C PHE A 1108 -13.34 -4.98 18.83
N ASP A 1109 -14.03 -5.56 19.81
CA ASP A 1109 -15.47 -5.62 19.90
C ASP A 1109 -16.04 -4.46 20.74
N PHE A 1110 -15.93 -3.24 20.22
CA PHE A 1110 -16.22 -2.02 20.98
C PHE A 1110 -17.41 -1.21 20.49
N VAL A 1111 -18.10 -1.62 19.42
CA VAL A 1111 -19.26 -0.85 18.91
C VAL A 1111 -20.45 -1.03 19.86
N PRO A 1112 -21.03 0.05 20.40
CA PRO A 1112 -22.21 -0.05 21.27
C PRO A 1112 -23.40 -0.68 20.55
N ARG A 1113 -24.06 -1.65 21.19
CA ARG A 1113 -25.16 -2.45 20.62
C ARG A 1113 -26.04 -3.08 21.70
N SER A 1114 -27.15 -3.70 21.30
CA SER A 1114 -27.84 -4.70 22.11
C SER A 1114 -27.05 -6.01 22.16
N GLU A 1115 -26.80 -6.54 23.36
CA GLU A 1115 -26.16 -7.86 23.56
C GLU A 1115 -27.18 -9.02 23.57
N LYS A 1116 -28.49 -8.71 23.50
CA LYS A 1116 -29.58 -9.69 23.69
C LYS A 1116 -30.22 -10.14 22.37
N TYR A 1117 -30.21 -9.28 21.37
CA TYR A 1117 -31.01 -9.43 20.15
C TYR A 1117 -30.13 -9.67 18.92
N ASN A 1118 -30.72 -10.30 17.91
CA ASN A 1118 -30.04 -10.65 16.65
C ASN A 1118 -31.04 -10.65 15.48
N ASP A 1119 -31.00 -9.60 14.67
CA ASP A 1119 -31.74 -9.38 13.44
C ASP A 1119 -31.11 -10.08 12.22
N ASN A 1120 -29.94 -10.71 12.41
CA ASN A 1120 -29.15 -11.46 11.42
C ASN A 1120 -28.50 -10.62 10.32
N HIS A 1121 -28.49 -9.30 10.41
CA HIS A 1121 -27.89 -8.40 9.44
C HIS A 1121 -26.74 -7.61 10.07
N ILE A 1122 -25.53 -7.76 9.51
CA ILE A 1122 -24.35 -7.06 10.05
C ILE A 1122 -24.42 -5.55 9.79
N MET A 1123 -25.05 -5.17 8.68
CA MET A 1123 -25.13 -3.79 8.18
C MET A 1123 -26.51 -3.59 7.55
N LEU A 1124 -26.61 -3.06 6.33
CA LEU A 1124 -27.89 -2.88 5.65
C LEU A 1124 -28.62 -4.21 5.43
N ALA A 1125 -29.93 -4.16 5.56
CA ALA A 1125 -30.84 -5.19 5.12
C ALA A 1125 -31.60 -4.71 3.88
N PRO A 1126 -32.02 -5.62 2.97
CA PRO A 1126 -32.97 -5.27 1.92
C PRO A 1126 -34.19 -4.58 2.51
N ALA A 1127 -34.59 -3.46 1.93
CA ALA A 1127 -35.72 -2.69 2.43
C ALA A 1127 -37.00 -3.53 2.43
N GLY A 1128 -37.79 -3.47 3.50
CA GLY A 1128 -38.97 -4.29 3.72
C GLY A 1128 -38.72 -5.66 4.35
N SER A 1129 -37.52 -5.93 4.87
CA SER A 1129 -37.16 -7.23 5.48
C SER A 1129 -37.87 -7.54 6.81
N PHE A 1130 -38.40 -6.54 7.50
CA PHE A 1130 -38.97 -6.67 8.84
C PHE A 1130 -40.50 -6.55 8.86
N LYS A 1131 -41.14 -6.78 10.00
CA LYS A 1131 -42.61 -6.65 10.12
C LYS A 1131 -43.04 -5.18 10.01
N PRO A 1132 -44.04 -4.84 9.19
CA PRO A 1132 -44.51 -3.47 9.08
C PRO A 1132 -45.29 -3.04 10.33
N ASN A 1133 -45.47 -1.74 10.49
CA ASN A 1133 -46.40 -1.18 11.47
C ASN A 1133 -47.86 -1.22 10.96
N ALA A 1134 -48.82 -0.72 11.75
CA ALA A 1134 -50.24 -0.77 11.39
C ALA A 1134 -50.62 0.04 10.13
N TYR A 1135 -49.74 0.92 9.64
CA TYR A 1135 -49.90 1.64 8.37
C TYR A 1135 -49.25 0.92 7.19
N GLY A 1136 -48.75 -0.31 7.38
CA GLY A 1136 -48.08 -1.07 6.32
C GLY A 1136 -46.73 -0.50 5.94
N LEU A 1137 -46.13 0.34 6.81
CA LEU A 1137 -44.80 0.92 6.60
C LEU A 1137 -43.75 0.04 7.26
N TYR A 1138 -42.65 -0.15 6.54
CA TYR A 1138 -41.50 -0.95 6.94
C TYR A 1138 -40.35 -0.03 7.38
N ASP A 1139 -39.47 -0.60 8.21
CA ASP A 1139 -38.17 -0.04 8.58
C ASP A 1139 -38.21 1.35 9.24
N MET A 1140 -39.38 1.81 9.69
CA MET A 1140 -39.58 3.14 10.28
C MET A 1140 -38.72 3.43 11.52
N ILE A 1141 -38.08 2.43 12.12
CA ILE A 1141 -37.28 2.60 13.34
C ILE A 1141 -35.91 1.93 13.24
N GLY A 1142 -35.42 1.58 12.04
CA GLY A 1142 -34.17 0.85 11.87
C GLY A 1142 -33.68 0.83 10.41
N ASN A 1143 -32.68 0.01 10.12
CA ASN A 1143 -31.96 -0.05 8.85
C ASN A 1143 -31.16 1.23 8.58
N VAL A 1144 -31.81 2.35 8.27
CA VAL A 1144 -31.16 3.66 8.13
C VAL A 1144 -31.95 4.76 8.81
N ALA A 1145 -31.25 5.75 9.36
CA ALA A 1145 -31.93 6.98 9.78
C ALA A 1145 -32.31 7.79 8.53
N GLU A 1146 -33.31 8.66 8.63
CA GLU A 1146 -33.92 9.28 7.45
C GLU A 1146 -33.99 10.79 7.51
N TRP A 1147 -33.62 11.43 6.40
CA TRP A 1147 -33.86 12.86 6.21
C TRP A 1147 -35.34 13.21 6.19
N THR A 1148 -35.68 14.26 6.93
CA THR A 1148 -36.96 14.97 6.84
C THR A 1148 -36.73 16.34 6.23
N ARG A 1149 -37.77 16.95 5.64
CA ARG A 1149 -37.66 18.32 5.15
C ARG A 1149 -37.64 19.37 6.26
N SER A 1150 -37.89 19.00 7.52
CA SER A 1150 -37.98 19.97 8.61
C SER A 1150 -36.60 20.41 9.09
N GLU A 1151 -36.42 21.70 9.31
CA GLU A 1151 -35.30 22.27 10.06
C GLU A 1151 -35.28 21.75 11.50
N TYR A 1152 -34.09 21.48 12.03
CA TYR A 1152 -33.88 21.01 13.40
C TYR A 1152 -34.07 22.16 14.40
N LYS A 1153 -35.30 22.30 14.90
CA LYS A 1153 -35.67 23.31 15.90
C LYS A 1153 -36.02 22.70 17.26
N PRO A 1154 -35.86 23.45 18.37
CA PRO A 1154 -36.37 23.06 19.68
C PRO A 1154 -37.87 22.77 19.66
N TYR A 1155 -38.31 21.92 20.59
CA TYR A 1155 -39.72 21.69 20.86
C TYR A 1155 -40.31 22.79 21.76
N PRO A 1156 -41.64 22.99 21.78
CA PRO A 1156 -42.68 22.19 21.12
C PRO A 1156 -42.65 22.31 19.59
N TYR A 1157 -43.05 21.23 18.89
CA TYR A 1157 -43.21 21.27 17.44
C TYR A 1157 -44.32 22.24 17.03
N LYS A 1158 -44.05 23.07 16.03
CA LYS A 1158 -45.00 24.00 15.43
C LYS A 1158 -44.90 23.90 13.91
N ASP A 1159 -46.00 23.57 13.26
CA ASP A 1159 -46.01 23.35 11.81
C ASP A 1159 -45.83 24.67 11.01
N ASP A 1160 -46.24 25.78 11.62
CA ASP A 1160 -46.30 27.12 11.04
C ASP A 1160 -45.08 28.01 11.35
N ASP A 1161 -44.06 27.49 12.03
CA ASP A 1161 -42.84 28.26 12.40
C ASP A 1161 -41.76 28.29 11.29
N GLY A 1162 -42.17 27.93 10.06
CA GLY A 1162 -41.31 27.90 8.89
C GLY A 1162 -40.33 26.72 8.84
N ARG A 1163 -40.28 25.81 9.83
CA ARG A 1163 -39.33 24.68 9.82
C ARG A 1163 -39.44 23.79 8.59
N ASN A 1164 -40.63 23.71 7.98
CA ASN A 1164 -40.90 22.88 6.80
C ASN A 1164 -40.60 23.58 5.47
N ALA A 1165 -40.15 24.83 5.50
CA ALA A 1165 -39.82 25.58 4.31
C ALA A 1165 -38.49 25.10 3.68
N PRO A 1166 -38.29 25.36 2.37
CA PRO A 1166 -36.97 25.28 1.76
C PRO A 1166 -35.97 26.14 2.53
N GLY A 1167 -34.72 25.70 2.55
CA GLY A 1167 -33.61 26.38 3.22
C GLY A 1167 -32.35 26.22 2.40
N ASN A 1168 -31.22 26.68 2.93
CA ASN A 1168 -29.93 26.62 2.26
C ASN A 1168 -29.11 25.39 2.72
N ALA A 1169 -27.91 25.23 2.15
CA ALA A 1169 -26.94 24.21 2.51
C ALA A 1169 -26.68 24.14 4.03
N ASP A 1170 -26.67 25.29 4.69
CA ASP A 1170 -26.29 25.46 6.10
C ASP A 1170 -27.44 25.14 7.06
N THR A 1171 -28.65 25.01 6.52
CA THR A 1171 -29.82 24.69 7.32
C THR A 1171 -29.63 23.31 7.94
N VAL A 1172 -29.60 23.24 9.27
CA VAL A 1172 -29.55 21.98 9.99
C VAL A 1172 -30.90 21.30 9.84
N ARG A 1173 -30.95 20.16 9.15
CA ARG A 1173 -32.16 19.40 8.87
C ARG A 1173 -32.33 18.26 9.86
N THR A 1174 -33.58 17.98 10.19
CA THR A 1174 -33.91 16.91 11.12
C THR A 1174 -33.80 15.56 10.43
N VAL A 1175 -33.05 14.67 11.06
CA VAL A 1175 -33.00 13.24 10.76
C VAL A 1175 -33.76 12.46 11.83
N ARG A 1176 -34.52 11.44 11.41
CA ARG A 1176 -35.38 10.63 12.27
C ARG A 1176 -35.06 9.14 12.18
N GLY A 1177 -35.49 8.38 13.18
CA GLY A 1177 -35.27 6.94 13.28
C GLY A 1177 -33.85 6.57 13.70
N GLY A 1178 -33.53 5.29 13.59
CA GLY A 1178 -32.21 4.74 13.86
C GLY A 1178 -31.70 3.92 12.69
N SER A 1179 -30.43 3.57 12.72
CA SER A 1179 -29.80 2.72 11.71
C SER A 1179 -29.39 1.36 12.26
N TRP A 1180 -28.95 0.48 11.37
CA TRP A 1180 -28.27 -0.80 11.67
C TRP A 1180 -27.11 -0.68 12.69
N ARG A 1181 -26.57 0.53 12.89
CA ARG A 1181 -25.48 0.79 13.85
C ARG A 1181 -25.96 1.46 15.15
N ASP A 1182 -27.20 1.94 15.21
CA ASP A 1182 -27.73 2.62 16.40
C ASP A 1182 -28.36 1.63 17.37
N ARG A 1183 -28.12 1.85 18.67
CA ARG A 1183 -28.77 1.08 19.73
C ARG A 1183 -30.27 1.39 19.81
N PRO A 1184 -31.11 0.49 20.35
CA PRO A 1184 -32.54 0.73 20.52
C PRO A 1184 -32.90 2.07 21.19
N GLU A 1185 -32.11 2.50 22.18
CA GLU A 1185 -32.33 3.78 22.89
C GLU A 1185 -32.19 5.01 21.98
N ARG A 1186 -31.55 4.83 20.82
CA ARG A 1186 -31.24 5.83 19.80
C ARG A 1186 -32.00 5.60 18.49
N ALA A 1187 -33.08 4.81 18.54
CA ALA A 1187 -33.87 4.45 17.37
C ALA A 1187 -35.38 4.60 17.61
N THR A 1188 -35.80 5.17 18.74
CA THR A 1188 -37.21 5.30 19.09
C THR A 1188 -37.96 6.18 18.09
N SER A 1189 -39.29 6.04 18.06
CA SER A 1189 -40.16 6.79 17.13
C SER A 1189 -40.00 8.32 17.28
N SER A 1190 -39.65 8.79 18.48
CA SER A 1190 -39.44 10.21 18.79
C SER A 1190 -38.00 10.70 18.59
N TRP A 1191 -37.06 9.78 18.36
CA TRP A 1191 -35.66 10.08 18.29
C TRP A 1191 -35.32 10.98 17.10
N ARG A 1192 -34.46 11.98 17.32
CA ARG A 1192 -34.16 13.02 16.35
C ARG A 1192 -32.71 13.53 16.42
N TRP A 1193 -32.13 13.83 15.25
CA TRP A 1193 -30.81 14.44 15.08
C TRP A 1193 -30.87 15.64 14.14
N GLY A 1194 -29.85 16.49 14.20
CA GLY A 1194 -29.68 17.62 13.28
C GLY A 1194 -28.35 17.51 12.55
N TYR A 1195 -28.39 17.56 11.22
CA TYR A 1195 -27.19 17.64 10.39
C TYR A 1195 -27.36 18.74 9.33
N PRO A 1196 -26.28 19.44 8.92
CA PRO A 1196 -26.33 20.38 7.81
C PRO A 1196 -26.84 19.72 6.52
N ALA A 1197 -27.67 20.44 5.75
CA ALA A 1197 -28.34 19.88 4.57
C ALA A 1197 -27.39 19.39 3.46
N TRP A 1198 -26.19 19.97 3.37
CA TRP A 1198 -25.17 19.59 2.39
C TRP A 1198 -24.42 18.29 2.76
N ARG A 1199 -24.41 17.90 4.04
CA ARG A 1199 -23.54 16.82 4.54
C ARG A 1199 -24.12 15.44 4.18
N SER A 1200 -23.29 14.59 3.60
CA SER A 1200 -23.57 13.16 3.46
C SER A 1200 -23.19 12.43 4.75
N VAL A 1201 -24.11 11.65 5.31
CA VAL A 1201 -23.90 10.91 6.56
C VAL A 1201 -23.96 9.41 6.29
N TYR A 1202 -22.98 8.67 6.79
CA TYR A 1202 -22.73 7.26 6.48
C TYR A 1202 -23.90 6.30 6.68
N ASN A 1203 -24.83 6.61 7.60
CA ASN A 1203 -25.97 5.76 7.96
C ASN A 1203 -27.33 6.46 7.77
N VAL A 1204 -27.37 7.55 6.99
CA VAL A 1204 -28.60 8.30 6.72
C VAL A 1204 -29.03 8.10 5.26
N GLY A 1205 -30.26 7.62 5.08
CA GLY A 1205 -31.00 7.56 3.83
C GLY A 1205 -32.20 8.49 3.85
N PHE A 1206 -33.26 8.13 3.11
CA PHE A 1206 -34.50 8.88 3.11
C PHE A 1206 -35.67 8.07 2.54
N ARG A 1207 -36.90 8.49 2.87
CA ARG A 1207 -38.12 8.09 2.17
C ARG A 1207 -38.86 9.32 1.65
N VAL A 1208 -39.84 9.11 0.79
CA VAL A 1208 -40.61 10.20 0.17
C VAL A 1208 -42.08 10.17 0.58
N VAL A 1209 -42.73 11.33 0.45
CA VAL A 1209 -44.17 11.50 0.59
C VAL A 1209 -44.77 12.16 -0.64
N ILE A 1210 -46.06 11.92 -0.87
CA ILE A 1210 -46.88 12.64 -1.85
C ILE A 1210 -48.04 13.28 -1.10
N GLU A 1211 -48.09 14.60 -1.15
CA GLU A 1211 -49.18 15.37 -0.56
C GLU A 1211 -50.39 15.40 -1.50
N ASP A 1212 -51.59 15.31 -0.91
CA ASP A 1212 -52.87 15.48 -1.60
C ASP A 1212 -53.15 16.94 -1.98
#